data_AF-A0AAN8KA36-F1
#
_entry.id   AF-A0AAN8KA36-F1
#
_cell.length_a   1.000
_cell.length_b   1.000
_cell.length_c   1.000
_cell.angle_alpha   90.00
_cell.angle_beta   90.00
_cell.angle_gamma   90.00
#
_symmetry.space_group_name_H-M   'P 1'
#
loop_
_entity.id
_entity.type
_entity.pdbx_description
1 polymer ?
#
loop_
_entity_poly.entity_id
_entity_poly.type
_entity_poly.pdbx_seq_one_letter_code
_entity_poly.pdbx_strand_id
1 'polypeptide(L)'
;MADDGGMKIGVNVDIQRTDGRIHSAVISGVNLESRSVTVEWFEKGETKGKEIEMEAILSLNPHVSEPAFNKNRVSVSAKEQQDELKSASNKSVNNARQPSKLPSAGSRRSFARPAMAQQNGQSVSATDIKQEDAKKQQNTAAATAAANAAARRKSNCVKEVELIKQRREERRAAHNAIKEVNETKYDTSDPNWEFLKMIKDYQESLEYRPITSSDPIEDHQICVCLRKRPLTKKEIGKGEPDVTTVPNKENVIIHEPKLKVDLTKYLENQSFRFDYAFDESSTNDVIYRYTAKPLVECIFEGSMATCFAYGQTGSGKTHTMGGNFSAKGQQDCSKGIYCLAAKDVFKLLHSKYKKSDLVVGASFFEIYSGKVFDLLNNKTKLRVLEDAKQQVQIVGLREESVNNADDVLHLIQHGNNVRTSGTTSANQHSSRSHAVFQIILRKRNTNKLFGKFSLIDLAGNERGADTSSADRQTRMEGAEINKSLLALKECIRALGRRGAHTPFRASKLTQVLRDSFIKEGSRTCMIAMISPGMSCVENTLNTLRYADRVKELGPGGKVEGKPAEVSPSDNLPLGTMSPQNSDLHMLKTSNQEEVSEELLSFHQAMNKMQEMEEEVIEDHKSLAEQNQKWSSEDKRLLKITESVDYDTEAYAKQLDVSLVKRIQMLTSMREKVATFRRELQEEETLSRNIKARKPPR
;
A
#
# COMPACT_ATOMS: atom_id res chain seq x y z
N MET A 1 -21.18 -27.55 -14.46
CA MET A 1 -21.23 -26.28 -15.23
C MET A 1 -22.69 -26.03 -15.53
N ALA A 2 -23.30 -25.04 -14.87
CA ALA A 2 -24.67 -24.65 -15.18
C ALA A 2 -24.65 -23.89 -16.52
N ASP A 3 -25.56 -24.25 -17.40
CA ASP A 3 -25.69 -23.73 -18.77
C ASP A 3 -26.26 -22.30 -18.73
N ASP A 4 -25.55 -21.34 -19.30
CA ASP A 4 -25.74 -19.89 -19.08
C ASP A 4 -26.84 -19.27 -19.97
N GLY A 5 -27.76 -20.09 -20.49
CA GLY A 5 -29.03 -19.65 -21.08
C GLY A 5 -28.99 -18.50 -22.10
N GLY A 6 -27.90 -18.38 -22.86
CA GLY A 6 -27.73 -17.38 -23.94
C GLY A 6 -27.70 -15.90 -23.52
N MET A 7 -27.78 -15.58 -22.24
CA MET A 7 -27.79 -14.20 -21.74
C MET A 7 -26.36 -13.65 -21.60
N LYS A 8 -25.96 -12.78 -22.53
CA LYS A 8 -24.67 -12.11 -22.51
C LYS A 8 -24.84 -10.60 -22.38
N ILE A 9 -23.89 -9.97 -21.69
CA ILE A 9 -23.77 -8.52 -21.64
C ILE A 9 -23.64 -7.99 -23.08
N GLY A 10 -24.44 -6.96 -23.40
CA GLY A 10 -24.53 -6.36 -24.73
C GLY A 10 -25.66 -6.91 -25.62
N VAL A 11 -26.42 -7.92 -25.18
CA VAL A 11 -27.59 -8.43 -25.92
C VAL A 11 -28.79 -7.50 -25.72
N ASN A 12 -29.51 -7.20 -26.80
CA ASN A 12 -30.79 -6.48 -26.75
C ASN A 12 -31.90 -7.41 -26.30
N VAL A 13 -32.66 -6.99 -25.30
CA VAL A 13 -33.82 -7.71 -24.76
C VAL A 13 -34.99 -6.75 -24.57
N ASP A 14 -36.19 -7.24 -24.79
CA ASP A 14 -37.41 -6.51 -24.48
C ASP A 14 -37.77 -6.66 -23.01
N ILE A 15 -38.23 -5.58 -22.40
CA ILE A 15 -38.65 -5.52 -21.00
C ILE A 15 -40.04 -4.92 -20.88
N GLN A 16 -40.83 -5.40 -19.91
CA GLN A 16 -42.15 -4.86 -19.63
C GLN A 16 -42.09 -3.81 -18.52
N ARG A 17 -42.63 -2.62 -18.78
CA ARG A 17 -42.75 -1.52 -17.82
C ARG A 17 -43.94 -1.72 -16.88
N THR A 18 -43.96 -0.97 -15.78
CA THR A 18 -45.06 -0.99 -14.79
C THR A 18 -46.41 -0.52 -15.36
N ASP A 19 -46.41 0.18 -16.50
CA ASP A 19 -47.62 0.59 -17.24
C ASP A 19 -48.03 -0.43 -18.32
N GLY A 20 -47.38 -1.60 -18.36
CA GLY A 20 -47.67 -2.70 -19.27
C GLY A 20 -47.01 -2.61 -20.65
N ARG A 21 -46.30 -1.52 -20.97
CA ARG A 21 -45.64 -1.34 -22.27
C ARG A 21 -44.34 -2.15 -22.36
N ILE A 22 -44.10 -2.74 -23.53
CA ILE A 22 -42.85 -3.45 -23.84
C ILE A 22 -41.87 -2.45 -24.49
N HIS A 23 -40.62 -2.49 -24.06
CA HIS A 23 -39.56 -1.60 -24.53
C HIS A 23 -38.21 -2.33 -24.58
N SER A 24 -37.40 -2.06 -25.59
CA SER A 24 -36.08 -2.71 -25.74
C SER A 24 -35.02 -2.08 -24.84
N ALA A 25 -34.18 -2.91 -24.24
CA ALA A 25 -33.08 -2.54 -23.35
C ALA A 25 -31.87 -3.44 -23.65
N VAL A 26 -30.67 -3.00 -23.27
CA VAL A 26 -29.42 -3.76 -23.43
C VAL A 26 -29.06 -4.37 -22.08
N ILE A 27 -28.67 -5.65 -22.04
CA ILE A 27 -28.13 -6.25 -20.83
C ILE A 27 -26.77 -5.62 -20.50
N SER A 28 -26.65 -4.93 -19.36
CA SER A 28 -25.39 -4.34 -18.88
C SER A 28 -24.69 -5.20 -17.82
N GLY A 29 -25.41 -6.10 -17.15
CA GLY A 29 -24.83 -7.04 -16.19
C GLY A 29 -25.70 -8.27 -15.97
N VAL A 30 -25.09 -9.42 -15.69
CA VAL A 30 -25.80 -10.67 -15.36
C VAL A 30 -25.28 -11.16 -14.01
N ASN A 31 -26.17 -11.36 -13.04
CA ASN A 31 -25.85 -11.93 -11.73
C ASN A 31 -26.46 -13.32 -11.59
N LEU A 32 -25.59 -14.33 -11.69
CA LEU A 32 -25.99 -15.74 -11.64
C LEU A 32 -26.33 -16.21 -10.23
N GLU A 33 -25.81 -15.54 -9.19
CA GLU A 33 -26.02 -15.91 -7.79
C GLU A 33 -27.42 -15.48 -7.31
N SER A 34 -27.90 -14.32 -7.76
CA SER A 34 -29.27 -13.82 -7.49
C SER A 34 -30.28 -14.12 -8.60
N ARG A 35 -29.89 -14.82 -9.68
CA ARG A 35 -30.72 -15.07 -10.89
C ARG A 35 -31.38 -13.79 -11.43
N SER A 36 -30.61 -12.70 -11.48
CA SER A 36 -31.07 -11.39 -11.94
C SER A 36 -30.18 -10.82 -13.04
N VAL A 37 -30.76 -9.96 -13.87
CA VAL A 37 -30.11 -9.31 -15.01
C VAL A 37 -30.33 -7.81 -14.91
N THR A 38 -29.24 -7.05 -14.98
CA THR A 38 -29.28 -5.60 -15.07
C THR A 38 -29.39 -5.20 -16.53
N VAL A 39 -30.43 -4.44 -16.84
CA VAL A 39 -30.69 -3.92 -18.19
C VAL A 39 -30.65 -2.40 -18.19
N GLU A 40 -30.16 -1.82 -19.28
CA GLU A 40 -30.07 -0.38 -19.49
C GLU A 40 -30.75 0.03 -20.79
N TRP A 41 -31.45 1.17 -20.75
CA TRP A 41 -32.03 1.77 -21.95
C TRP A 41 -31.92 3.28 -21.91
N PHE A 42 -31.97 3.90 -23.09
CA PHE A 42 -31.87 5.34 -23.23
C PHE A 42 -33.26 5.96 -23.41
N GLU A 43 -33.65 6.89 -22.54
CA GLU A 43 -34.94 7.56 -22.62
C GLU A 43 -34.81 9.04 -22.22
N LYS A 44 -35.27 9.95 -23.10
CA LYS A 44 -35.28 11.42 -22.87
C LYS A 44 -33.92 12.03 -22.52
N GLY A 45 -32.83 11.52 -23.11
CA GLY A 45 -31.49 12.09 -22.95
C GLY A 45 -30.69 11.51 -21.78
N GLU A 46 -31.24 10.53 -21.05
CA GLU A 46 -30.59 9.88 -19.90
C GLU A 46 -30.60 8.35 -20.06
N THR A 47 -29.51 7.70 -19.62
CA THR A 47 -29.44 6.24 -19.50
C THR A 47 -30.09 5.81 -18.19
N LYS A 48 -31.03 4.87 -18.27
CA LYS A 48 -31.73 4.31 -17.10
C LYS A 48 -31.44 2.83 -17.01
N GLY A 49 -31.17 2.35 -15.79
CA GLY A 49 -30.90 0.95 -15.51
C GLY A 49 -31.93 0.36 -14.55
N LYS A 50 -32.22 -0.93 -14.71
CA LYS A 50 -33.06 -1.70 -13.77
C LYS A 50 -32.59 -3.14 -13.68
N GLU A 51 -32.62 -3.69 -12.48
CA GLU A 51 -32.41 -5.12 -12.25
C GLU A 51 -33.75 -5.87 -12.36
N ILE A 52 -33.76 -6.95 -13.14
CA ILE A 52 -34.94 -7.73 -13.49
C ILE A 52 -34.61 -9.22 -13.31
N GLU A 53 -35.54 -10.01 -12.78
CA GLU A 53 -35.34 -11.45 -12.63
C GLU A 53 -35.17 -12.14 -13.99
N MET A 54 -34.22 -13.08 -14.06
CA MET A 54 -33.82 -13.74 -15.30
C MET A 54 -34.98 -14.49 -15.98
N GLU A 55 -35.90 -15.06 -15.20
CA GLU A 55 -37.09 -15.74 -15.73
C GLU A 55 -38.08 -14.78 -16.40
N ALA A 56 -38.21 -13.55 -15.89
CA ALA A 56 -39.05 -12.54 -16.53
C ALA A 56 -38.49 -12.12 -17.89
N ILE A 57 -37.16 -11.99 -18.02
CA ILE A 57 -36.51 -11.70 -19.31
C ILE A 57 -36.66 -12.87 -20.28
N LEU A 58 -36.44 -14.11 -19.84
CA LEU A 58 -36.61 -15.31 -20.69
C LEU A 58 -38.05 -15.47 -21.18
N SER A 59 -39.05 -15.17 -20.33
CA SER A 59 -40.46 -15.28 -20.68
C SER A 59 -40.89 -14.29 -21.78
N LEU A 60 -40.25 -13.12 -21.82
CA LEU A 60 -40.54 -12.07 -22.79
C LEU A 60 -39.64 -12.15 -24.04
N ASN A 61 -38.51 -12.85 -23.96
CA ASN A 61 -37.50 -12.94 -25.02
C ASN A 61 -37.10 -14.40 -25.33
N PRO A 62 -37.98 -15.19 -25.98
CA PRO A 62 -37.70 -16.60 -26.29
C PRO A 62 -36.45 -16.79 -27.17
N HIS A 63 -36.12 -15.78 -27.97
CA HIS A 63 -34.99 -15.77 -28.91
C HIS A 63 -33.60 -15.72 -28.24
N VAL A 64 -33.54 -15.36 -26.94
CA VAL A 64 -32.28 -15.32 -26.18
C VAL A 64 -31.86 -16.72 -25.72
N SER A 65 -32.75 -17.72 -25.84
CA SER A 65 -32.53 -19.09 -25.35
C SER A 65 -31.96 -20.08 -26.37
N GLU A 66 -31.73 -19.70 -27.64
CA GLU A 66 -31.19 -20.62 -28.65
C GLU A 66 -29.67 -20.41 -28.94
N PRO A 67 -28.86 -21.48 -28.99
CA PRO A 67 -27.45 -21.40 -29.35
C PRO A 67 -27.25 -21.17 -30.85
N ALA A 68 -26.58 -20.08 -31.22
CA ALA A 68 -26.25 -19.76 -32.60
C ALA A 68 -25.28 -20.79 -33.21
N PHE A 69 -25.79 -21.64 -34.12
CA PHE A 69 -24.97 -22.39 -35.06
C PHE A 69 -24.80 -21.62 -36.37
N ASN A 70 -23.53 -21.50 -36.75
CA ASN A 70 -22.97 -20.94 -37.98
C ASN A 70 -23.78 -21.26 -39.26
N LYS A 71 -24.02 -20.27 -40.13
CA LYS A 71 -24.19 -20.47 -41.59
C LYS A 71 -23.99 -19.17 -42.39
N ASN A 72 -22.77 -19.02 -42.92
CA ASN A 72 -22.52 -18.29 -44.16
C ASN A 72 -23.06 -19.11 -45.35
N ARG A 73 -24.02 -18.57 -46.12
CA ARG A 73 -24.04 -18.54 -47.61
C ARG A 73 -25.33 -17.95 -48.19
N VAL A 74 -25.17 -16.79 -48.85
CA VAL A 74 -25.57 -16.50 -50.25
C VAL A 74 -27.09 -16.46 -50.62
N SER A 75 -27.59 -15.22 -50.73
CA SER A 75 -28.21 -14.60 -51.93
C SER A 75 -29.75 -14.46 -52.13
N VAL A 76 -30.07 -13.25 -52.61
CA VAL A 76 -31.13 -12.81 -53.57
C VAL A 76 -32.45 -12.19 -53.04
N SER A 77 -32.61 -10.91 -53.43
CA SER A 77 -33.78 -10.07 -53.78
C SER A 77 -35.02 -9.88 -52.87
N ALA A 78 -35.19 -8.60 -52.51
CA ALA A 78 -36.21 -7.66 -53.00
C ALA A 78 -37.72 -7.80 -52.63
N LYS A 79 -38.20 -6.65 -52.12
CA LYS A 79 -39.42 -5.88 -52.50
C LYS A 79 -40.75 -6.09 -51.74
N GLU A 80 -41.22 -4.92 -51.29
CA GLU A 80 -42.59 -4.35 -51.43
C GLU A 80 -43.71 -4.93 -50.53
N GLN A 81 -44.26 -4.07 -49.65
CA GLN A 81 -45.54 -3.34 -49.77
C GLN A 81 -46.70 -4.14 -49.17
N GLN A 82 -47.31 -3.68 -48.08
CA GLN A 82 -48.40 -2.69 -48.00
C GLN A 82 -49.76 -3.40 -47.92
N ASP A 83 -50.63 -2.82 -47.09
CA ASP A 83 -52.09 -2.93 -47.10
C ASP A 83 -52.83 -4.04 -46.33
N GLU A 84 -53.57 -3.52 -45.34
CA GLU A 84 -55.02 -3.60 -45.20
C GLU A 84 -55.71 -4.90 -44.75
N LEU A 85 -56.17 -4.83 -43.50
CA LEU A 85 -57.59 -4.69 -43.11
C LEU A 85 -58.57 -5.86 -43.36
N LYS A 86 -59.41 -6.05 -42.33
CA LYS A 86 -60.72 -6.72 -42.27
C LYS A 86 -60.60 -8.24 -42.03
N SER A 87 -61.44 -8.87 -41.22
CA SER A 87 -62.79 -8.57 -40.72
C SER A 87 -63.09 -9.65 -39.67
N ALA A 88 -63.59 -9.34 -38.48
CA ALA A 88 -65.02 -9.21 -38.13
C ALA A 88 -65.33 -10.23 -37.01
N SER A 89 -65.68 -9.74 -35.82
CA SER A 89 -67.05 -9.78 -35.25
C SER A 89 -67.33 -11.12 -34.54
N ASN A 90 -67.97 -11.23 -33.38
CA ASN A 90 -68.98 -10.41 -32.72
C ASN A 90 -69.17 -10.94 -31.29
N LYS A 91 -69.32 -10.07 -30.29
CA LYS A 91 -70.53 -9.93 -29.44
C LYS A 91 -70.25 -9.09 -28.18
N SER A 92 -70.85 -7.92 -28.17
CA SER A 92 -71.04 -7.02 -27.03
C SER A 92 -72.25 -7.44 -26.18
N VAL A 93 -72.27 -7.06 -24.89
CA VAL A 93 -73.45 -6.44 -24.24
C VAL A 93 -72.96 -5.40 -23.21
N ASN A 94 -73.69 -4.28 -23.16
CA ASN A 94 -73.39 -2.97 -22.60
C ASN A 94 -73.94 -2.73 -21.18
N ASN A 95 -73.40 -1.71 -20.49
CA ASN A 95 -74.10 -0.44 -20.16
C ASN A 95 -73.14 0.50 -19.39
N ALA A 96 -72.65 1.61 -19.99
CA ALA A 96 -73.25 2.97 -20.05
C ALA A 96 -73.24 3.69 -18.69
N ARG A 97 -72.71 4.92 -18.47
CA ARG A 97 -72.74 6.15 -19.28
C ARG A 97 -71.69 7.19 -18.77
N GLN A 98 -71.16 7.99 -19.71
CA GLN A 98 -70.34 9.23 -19.62
C GLN A 98 -71.10 10.44 -18.99
N PRO A 99 -70.56 11.70 -18.86
CA PRO A 99 -69.38 12.33 -19.51
C PRO A 99 -68.47 13.27 -18.67
N SER A 100 -67.42 13.69 -19.38
CA SER A 100 -66.31 14.64 -19.17
C SER A 100 -66.62 16.13 -18.88
N LYS A 101 -65.73 16.84 -18.18
CA LYS A 101 -64.76 17.88 -18.69
C LYS A 101 -64.25 18.82 -17.58
N LEU A 102 -62.94 19.09 -17.66
CA LEU A 102 -62.08 20.12 -17.02
C LEU A 102 -62.51 21.56 -17.38
N PRO A 103 -62.08 22.66 -16.68
CA PRO A 103 -60.67 23.12 -16.70
C PRO A 103 -60.07 23.96 -15.53
N SER A 104 -58.72 23.87 -15.49
CA SER A 104 -57.64 24.90 -15.35
C SER A 104 -57.34 25.73 -14.08
N ALA A 105 -56.03 25.99 -13.99
CA ALA A 105 -55.26 26.99 -13.23
C ALA A 105 -55.10 26.75 -11.71
N GLY A 106 -53.91 26.62 -11.12
CA GLY A 106 -52.56 26.98 -11.52
C GLY A 106 -51.98 27.99 -10.52
N SER A 107 -50.99 27.60 -9.71
CA SER A 107 -49.71 28.31 -9.53
C SER A 107 -49.03 28.01 -8.19
N ARG A 108 -47.70 27.96 -8.28
CA ARG A 108 -46.67 27.61 -7.31
C ARG A 108 -46.54 28.66 -6.20
N ARG A 109 -46.05 28.27 -5.01
CA ARG A 109 -45.34 29.17 -4.11
C ARG A 109 -44.02 28.59 -3.63
N SER A 110 -42.99 29.41 -3.79
CA SER A 110 -41.60 29.31 -3.39
C SER A 110 -41.39 29.79 -1.95
N PHE A 111 -40.27 29.34 -1.39
CA PHE A 111 -39.68 29.74 -0.12
C PHE A 111 -39.16 31.19 -0.14
N ALA A 112 -39.29 31.91 0.99
CA ALA A 112 -38.38 32.98 1.38
C ALA A 112 -38.32 33.15 2.91
N ARG A 113 -37.09 33.46 3.37
CA ARG A 113 -36.56 33.58 4.74
C ARG A 113 -37.00 34.88 5.47
N PRO A 114 -36.73 35.00 6.79
CA PRO A 114 -37.31 36.03 7.66
C PRO A 114 -36.44 37.31 7.73
N ALA A 115 -37.07 38.43 8.06
CA ALA A 115 -36.37 39.66 8.44
C ALA A 115 -37.02 40.33 9.67
N MET A 116 -36.14 40.96 10.43
CA MET A 116 -36.22 41.50 11.78
C MET A 116 -37.39 42.44 12.10
N ALA A 117 -37.82 42.36 13.36
CA ALA A 117 -38.73 43.27 14.02
C ALA A 117 -38.06 44.62 14.36
N GLN A 118 -38.81 45.70 14.18
CA GLN A 118 -38.56 47.00 14.80
C GLN A 118 -39.66 47.28 15.84
N GLN A 119 -39.24 47.76 17.00
CA GLN A 119 -40.07 48.31 18.06
C GLN A 119 -40.57 49.71 17.72
N ASN A 120 -41.82 49.99 18.10
CA ASN A 120 -42.36 51.23 18.69
C ASN A 120 -43.88 50.96 18.86
N GLY A 121 -44.57 51.19 19.97
CA GLY A 121 -44.36 52.09 21.10
C GLY A 121 -45.55 53.03 21.17
N GLN A 122 -46.45 52.85 22.16
CA GLN A 122 -47.49 53.75 22.75
C GLN A 122 -48.74 52.94 23.12
N SER A 123 -48.98 52.58 24.40
CA SER A 123 -49.41 53.37 25.57
C SER A 123 -50.91 53.71 25.59
N VAL A 124 -51.73 52.94 26.32
CA VAL A 124 -52.85 53.51 27.09
C VAL A 124 -53.22 52.64 28.31
N SER A 125 -53.17 53.31 29.46
CA SER A 125 -53.84 53.16 30.76
C SER A 125 -54.60 51.89 31.16
N ALA A 126 -54.26 51.46 32.38
CA ALA A 126 -55.03 50.58 33.24
C ALA A 126 -56.27 51.29 33.82
N THR A 127 -57.45 50.81 33.44
CA THR A 127 -58.66 50.73 34.27
C THR A 127 -59.48 49.56 33.74
N ASP A 128 -60.21 48.89 34.63
CA ASP A 128 -61.07 47.71 34.38
C ASP A 128 -60.40 46.32 34.43
N ILE A 129 -59.46 46.16 35.37
CA ILE A 129 -59.29 44.89 36.08
C ILE A 129 -60.43 44.78 37.09
N LYS A 130 -61.51 44.09 36.72
CA LYS A 130 -62.42 43.29 37.59
C LYS A 130 -63.73 42.95 36.86
N GLN A 131 -63.67 42.29 35.70
CA GLN A 131 -64.80 41.49 35.18
C GLN A 131 -64.41 40.62 33.96
N GLU A 132 -63.24 39.97 33.97
CA GLU A 132 -62.92 38.94 32.94
C GLU A 132 -62.36 37.61 33.49
N ASP A 133 -62.19 37.47 34.80
CA ASP A 133 -61.67 36.22 35.39
C ASP A 133 -62.73 35.16 35.72
N ALA A 134 -64.03 35.49 35.59
CA ALA A 134 -65.11 34.52 35.81
C ALA A 134 -65.51 33.72 34.55
N LYS A 135 -65.03 34.10 33.35
CA LYS A 135 -65.32 33.38 32.09
C LYS A 135 -64.15 32.58 31.50
N LYS A 136 -62.93 32.72 32.03
CA LYS A 136 -61.76 31.89 31.62
C LYS A 136 -61.55 30.62 32.45
N GLN A 137 -62.16 30.50 33.64
CA GLN A 137 -62.13 29.26 34.43
C GLN A 137 -63.25 28.25 34.09
N GLN A 138 -64.31 28.66 33.38
CA GLN A 138 -65.33 27.72 32.89
C GLN A 138 -64.97 27.05 31.55
N ASN A 139 -64.14 27.69 30.72
CA ASN A 139 -63.74 27.12 29.41
C ASN A 139 -62.52 26.18 29.48
N THR A 140 -61.71 26.22 30.54
CA THR A 140 -60.61 25.27 30.74
C THR A 140 -61.12 23.93 31.30
N ALA A 141 -62.07 23.94 32.24
CA ALA A 141 -62.69 22.73 32.76
C ALA A 141 -63.51 21.96 31.69
N ALA A 142 -64.20 22.68 30.79
CA ALA A 142 -64.97 22.07 29.70
C ALA A 142 -64.07 21.42 28.62
N ALA A 143 -62.90 22.00 28.33
CA ALA A 143 -61.93 21.43 27.39
C ALA A 143 -61.23 20.18 27.96
N THR A 144 -60.92 20.16 29.26
CA THR A 144 -60.36 18.96 29.93
C THR A 144 -61.42 17.86 30.11
N ALA A 145 -62.69 18.22 30.35
CA ALA A 145 -63.80 17.27 30.42
C ALA A 145 -64.15 16.67 29.04
N ALA A 146 -64.09 17.45 27.96
CA ALA A 146 -64.30 16.97 26.59
C ALA A 146 -63.16 16.06 26.11
N ALA A 147 -61.90 16.38 26.46
CA ALA A 147 -60.74 15.51 26.19
C ALA A 147 -60.82 14.18 26.97
N ASN A 148 -61.26 14.21 28.24
CA ASN A 148 -61.47 13.02 29.05
C ASN A 148 -62.71 12.20 28.63
N ALA A 149 -63.74 12.84 28.07
CA ALA A 149 -64.90 12.16 27.49
C ALA A 149 -64.56 11.48 26.13
N ALA A 150 -63.71 12.10 25.31
CA ALA A 150 -63.19 11.49 24.09
C ALA A 150 -62.26 10.30 24.36
N ALA A 151 -61.49 10.32 25.46
CA ALA A 151 -60.68 9.19 25.91
C ALA A 151 -61.54 7.99 26.36
N ARG A 152 -62.75 8.22 26.88
CA ARG A 152 -63.71 7.17 27.30
C ARG A 152 -64.44 6.47 26.14
N ARG A 153 -64.39 7.01 24.91
CA ARG A 153 -64.99 6.42 23.69
C ARG A 153 -63.96 5.78 22.74
N LYS A 154 -62.79 5.40 23.23
CA LYS A 154 -61.86 4.57 22.44
C LYS A 154 -62.33 3.11 22.50
N SER A 155 -62.63 2.52 21.34
CA SER A 155 -62.89 1.07 21.20
C SER A 155 -61.76 0.27 21.83
N ASN A 156 -62.03 -0.92 22.37
CA ASN A 156 -61.01 -1.79 22.99
C ASN A 156 -59.80 -2.00 22.06
N CYS A 157 -60.02 -2.11 20.75
CA CYS A 157 -58.95 -2.18 19.75
C CYS A 157 -58.08 -0.90 19.72
N VAL A 158 -58.67 0.29 19.83
CA VAL A 158 -57.94 1.57 19.85
C VAL A 158 -57.11 1.71 21.13
N LYS A 159 -57.63 1.25 22.27
CA LYS A 159 -56.89 1.21 23.55
C LYS A 159 -55.72 0.25 23.51
N GLU A 160 -55.88 -0.93 22.88
CA GLU A 160 -54.78 -1.87 22.68
C GLU A 160 -53.69 -1.32 21.76
N VAL A 161 -54.05 -0.66 20.66
CA VAL A 161 -53.08 0.01 19.77
C VAL A 161 -52.31 1.10 20.51
N GLU A 162 -52.97 1.86 21.39
CA GLU A 162 -52.34 2.89 22.21
C GLU A 162 -51.40 2.29 23.27
N LEU A 163 -51.79 1.19 23.92
CA LEU A 163 -50.93 0.42 24.82
C LEU A 163 -49.72 -0.21 24.11
N ILE A 164 -49.86 -0.62 22.85
CA ILE A 164 -48.75 -1.10 22.02
C ILE A 164 -47.80 0.04 21.68
N LYS A 165 -48.33 1.21 21.33
CA LYS A 165 -47.52 2.42 21.08
C LYS A 165 -46.77 2.85 22.34
N GLN A 166 -47.43 2.84 23.50
CA GLN A 166 -46.84 3.20 24.79
C GLN A 166 -45.73 2.20 25.18
N ARG A 167 -45.96 0.89 25.04
CA ARG A 167 -44.91 -0.13 25.22
C ARG A 167 -43.73 0.03 24.25
N ARG A 168 -43.97 0.47 23.01
CA ARG A 168 -42.89 0.78 22.04
C ARG A 168 -42.12 2.04 22.41
N GLU A 169 -42.76 3.03 23.03
CA GLU A 169 -42.12 4.24 23.54
C GLU A 169 -41.32 3.95 24.80
N GLU A 170 -41.85 3.19 25.74
CA GLU A 170 -41.14 2.72 26.93
C GLU A 170 -39.92 1.87 26.57
N ARG A 171 -40.04 0.94 25.60
CA ARG A 171 -38.89 0.17 25.09
C ARG A 171 -37.83 1.06 24.44
N ARG A 172 -38.22 2.10 23.69
CA ARG A 172 -37.28 3.08 23.11
C ARG A 172 -36.60 3.92 24.20
N ALA A 173 -37.35 4.35 25.21
CA ALA A 173 -36.81 5.10 26.33
C ALA A 173 -35.83 4.26 27.16
N ALA A 174 -36.17 3.01 27.45
CA ALA A 174 -35.28 2.07 28.14
C ALA A 174 -34.00 1.80 27.33
N HIS A 175 -34.12 1.58 26.01
CA HIS A 175 -32.96 1.39 25.13
C HIS A 175 -32.06 2.64 25.08
N ASN A 176 -32.65 3.84 25.03
CA ASN A 176 -31.89 5.10 25.06
C ASN A 176 -31.22 5.32 26.42
N ALA A 177 -31.88 5.01 27.54
CA ALA A 177 -31.28 5.10 28.87
C ALA A 177 -30.09 4.13 29.04
N ILE A 178 -30.20 2.90 28.52
CA ILE A 178 -29.08 1.94 28.49
C ILE A 178 -27.93 2.49 27.63
N LYS A 179 -28.25 3.11 26.49
CA LYS A 179 -27.27 3.75 25.62
C LYS A 179 -26.53 4.89 26.33
N GLU A 180 -27.24 5.78 27.04
CA GLU A 180 -26.65 6.88 27.83
C GLU A 180 -25.75 6.36 28.98
N VAL A 181 -26.17 5.31 29.69
CA VAL A 181 -25.36 4.67 30.75
C VAL A 181 -24.11 4.00 30.17
N ASN A 182 -24.18 3.44 28.97
CA ASN A 182 -23.00 2.87 28.31
C ASN A 182 -22.08 3.95 27.70
N GLU A 183 -22.61 5.11 27.32
CA GLU A 183 -21.82 6.24 26.82
C GLU A 183 -21.04 6.95 27.91
N THR A 184 -21.57 7.01 29.14
CA THR A 184 -20.86 7.57 30.32
C THR A 184 -19.64 6.76 30.79
N LYS A 185 -19.46 5.52 30.30
CA LYS A 185 -18.24 4.72 30.54
C LYS A 185 -17.03 5.18 29.73
N TYR A 186 -17.27 5.94 28.66
CA TYR A 186 -16.23 6.43 27.77
C TYR A 186 -16.03 7.93 28.02
N ASP A 187 -14.78 8.38 27.89
CA ASP A 187 -14.50 9.81 27.97
C ASP A 187 -15.03 10.49 26.70
N THR A 188 -16.20 11.11 26.81
CA THR A 188 -16.86 11.82 25.70
C THR A 188 -16.08 13.07 25.26
N SER A 189 -15.00 13.45 25.96
CA SER A 189 -14.10 14.52 25.53
C SER A 189 -13.10 14.08 24.44
N ASP A 190 -12.82 12.77 24.30
CA ASP A 190 -11.98 12.24 23.23
C ASP A 190 -12.78 12.18 21.91
N PRO A 191 -12.37 12.88 20.83
CA PRO A 191 -13.09 12.85 19.56
C PRO A 191 -13.27 11.44 18.95
N ASN A 192 -12.45 10.47 19.36
CA ASN A 192 -12.44 9.10 18.83
C ASN A 192 -13.23 8.11 19.70
N TRP A 193 -13.91 8.56 20.75
CA TRP A 193 -14.59 7.69 21.72
C TRP A 193 -15.61 6.73 21.07
N GLU A 194 -16.34 7.17 20.03
CA GLU A 194 -17.29 6.34 19.30
C GLU A 194 -16.61 5.17 18.56
N PHE A 195 -15.45 5.43 17.94
CA PHE A 195 -14.68 4.39 17.27
C PHE A 195 -14.09 3.42 18.29
N LEU A 196 -13.56 3.92 19.41
CA LEU A 196 -13.08 3.09 20.53
C LEU A 196 -14.17 2.15 21.06
N LYS A 197 -15.39 2.66 21.21
CA LYS A 197 -16.55 1.86 21.63
C LYS A 197 -16.85 0.74 20.61
N MET A 198 -16.97 1.09 19.33
CA MET A 198 -17.22 0.10 18.28
C MET A 198 -16.11 -0.95 18.18
N ILE A 199 -14.85 -0.58 18.40
CA ILE A 199 -13.71 -1.50 18.41
C ILE A 199 -13.81 -2.46 19.59
N LYS A 200 -14.09 -1.95 20.80
CA LYS A 200 -14.24 -2.80 21.99
C LYS A 200 -15.41 -3.77 21.86
N ASP A 201 -16.57 -3.28 21.40
CA ASP A 201 -17.75 -4.13 21.18
C ASP A 201 -17.42 -5.27 20.18
N TYR A 202 -16.62 -4.98 19.14
CA TYR A 202 -16.15 -6.00 18.21
C TYR A 202 -15.13 -6.95 18.85
N GLN A 203 -14.16 -6.44 19.62
CA GLN A 203 -13.15 -7.23 20.32
C GLN A 203 -13.76 -8.21 21.32
N GLU A 204 -14.85 -7.85 22.00
CA GLU A 204 -15.59 -8.72 22.93
C GLU A 204 -16.29 -9.89 22.21
N SER A 205 -16.57 -9.75 20.91
CA SER A 205 -17.16 -10.83 20.10
C SER A 205 -16.15 -11.87 19.61
N LEU A 206 -14.84 -11.62 19.76
CA LEU A 206 -13.77 -12.48 19.24
C LEU A 206 -13.29 -13.49 20.28
N GLU A 207 -12.87 -14.66 19.81
CA GLU A 207 -12.17 -15.67 20.62
C GLU A 207 -10.65 -15.49 20.50
N TYR A 208 -9.97 -15.30 21.63
CA TYR A 208 -8.53 -15.09 21.67
C TYR A 208 -7.77 -16.39 21.92
N ARG A 209 -6.89 -16.74 20.98
CA ARG A 209 -5.94 -17.87 21.04
C ARG A 209 -4.56 -17.42 20.56
N PRO A 210 -3.84 -16.61 21.35
CA PRO A 210 -2.56 -16.04 20.95
C PRO A 210 -1.50 -17.12 20.76
N ILE A 211 -0.49 -16.82 19.95
CA ILE A 211 0.64 -17.72 19.72
C ILE A 211 1.47 -17.88 21.00
N THR A 212 1.86 -19.12 21.28
CA THR A 212 2.67 -19.49 22.44
C THR A 212 4.00 -20.06 21.98
N SER A 213 4.97 -20.22 22.89
CA SER A 213 6.26 -20.85 22.54
C SER A 213 6.18 -22.37 22.31
N SER A 214 5.05 -22.99 22.67
CA SER A 214 4.79 -24.43 22.55
C SER A 214 4.20 -24.86 21.21
N ASP A 215 3.75 -23.92 20.39
CA ASP A 215 3.14 -24.24 19.10
C ASP A 215 4.16 -24.88 18.13
N PRO A 216 3.72 -25.83 17.28
CA PRO A 216 4.60 -26.47 16.31
C PRO A 216 5.05 -25.46 15.25
N ILE A 217 6.30 -25.63 14.80
CA ILE A 217 6.86 -24.82 13.71
C ILE A 217 6.60 -25.54 12.40
N GLU A 218 5.87 -24.88 11.51
CA GLU A 218 5.56 -25.36 10.17
C GLU A 218 6.66 -24.97 9.17
N ASP A 219 7.04 -25.89 8.29
CA ASP A 219 8.09 -25.67 7.29
C ASP A 219 7.53 -25.03 6.01
N HIS A 220 8.01 -23.83 5.70
CA HIS A 220 7.60 -23.05 4.56
C HIS A 220 8.84 -22.58 3.78
N GLN A 221 8.79 -22.66 2.44
CA GLN A 221 9.85 -22.10 1.59
C GLN A 221 9.91 -20.56 1.73
N ILE A 222 8.73 -19.94 1.71
CA ILE A 222 8.53 -18.51 1.98
C ILE A 222 7.59 -18.44 3.19
N CYS A 223 8.10 -17.92 4.29
CA CYS A 223 7.33 -17.71 5.52
C CYS A 223 7.01 -16.22 5.65
N VAL A 224 5.73 -15.87 5.76
CA VAL A 224 5.28 -14.48 5.95
C VAL A 224 4.65 -14.34 7.33
N CYS A 225 5.30 -13.54 8.16
CA CYS A 225 4.91 -13.27 9.53
C CYS A 225 4.49 -11.81 9.69
N LEU A 226 3.60 -11.56 10.65
CA LEU A 226 3.19 -10.24 11.06
C LEU A 226 3.58 -9.97 12.52
N ARG A 227 4.10 -8.78 12.81
CA ARG A 227 4.32 -8.28 14.17
C ARG A 227 3.58 -6.97 14.40
N LYS A 228 2.64 -6.97 15.34
CA LYS A 228 2.09 -5.76 15.96
C LYS A 228 3.00 -5.28 17.09
N ARG A 229 3.43 -4.02 17.08
CA ARG A 229 4.09 -3.41 18.26
C ARG A 229 3.04 -2.83 19.23
N PRO A 230 3.35 -2.65 20.52
CA PRO A 230 2.50 -1.88 21.42
C PRO A 230 2.44 -0.39 21.00
N LEU A 231 1.39 0.30 21.43
CA LEU A 231 1.32 1.76 21.38
C LEU A 231 2.47 2.37 22.20
N THR A 232 3.11 3.39 21.63
CA THR A 232 4.16 4.15 22.31
C THR A 232 3.55 5.12 23.32
N LYS A 233 4.36 5.56 24.29
CA LYS A 233 3.96 6.60 25.27
C LYS A 233 3.47 7.89 24.60
N LYS A 234 4.01 8.23 23.42
CA LYS A 234 3.59 9.41 22.64
C LYS A 234 2.21 9.23 22.01
N GLU A 235 1.91 8.05 21.51
CA GLU A 235 0.60 7.72 20.93
C GLU A 235 -0.47 7.65 22.03
N ILE A 236 -0.14 7.01 23.17
CA ILE A 236 -1.02 6.98 24.36
C ILE A 236 -1.29 8.41 24.86
N GLY A 237 -0.26 9.24 24.96
CA GLY A 237 -0.41 10.64 25.39
C GLY A 237 -1.22 11.53 24.43
N LYS A 238 -1.40 11.09 23.18
CA LYS A 238 -2.26 11.76 22.19
C LYS A 238 -3.68 11.19 22.15
N GLY A 239 -3.98 10.16 22.93
CA GLY A 239 -5.26 9.44 22.83
C GLY A 239 -5.43 8.71 21.49
N GLU A 240 -4.36 8.22 20.87
CA GLU A 240 -4.51 7.45 19.62
C GLU A 240 -5.15 6.08 19.91
N PRO A 241 -6.27 5.73 19.27
CA PRO A 241 -6.91 4.44 19.48
C PRO A 241 -6.12 3.32 18.80
N ASP A 242 -6.08 2.16 19.45
CA ASP A 242 -5.55 0.92 18.86
C ASP A 242 -6.61 0.34 17.92
N VAL A 243 -6.29 0.32 16.63
CA VAL A 243 -7.18 -0.15 15.55
C VAL A 243 -6.82 -1.54 15.06
N THR A 244 -5.91 -2.25 15.71
CA THR A 244 -5.43 -3.56 15.25
C THR A 244 -5.65 -4.62 16.32
N THR A 245 -6.33 -5.70 15.93
CA THR A 245 -6.55 -6.85 16.80
C THR A 245 -5.92 -8.10 16.20
N VAL A 246 -5.15 -8.84 17.01
CA VAL A 246 -4.57 -10.13 16.64
C VAL A 246 -5.27 -11.21 17.48
N PRO A 247 -6.40 -11.78 17.03
CA PRO A 247 -7.16 -12.73 17.82
C PRO A 247 -6.44 -14.07 17.99
N ASN A 248 -5.67 -14.51 16.98
CA ASN A 248 -5.00 -15.80 17.02
C ASN A 248 -3.67 -15.80 16.27
N LYS A 249 -2.96 -16.94 16.30
CA LYS A 249 -1.63 -17.10 15.70
C LYS A 249 -1.53 -16.88 14.19
N GLU A 250 -2.63 -16.81 13.44
CA GLU A 250 -2.61 -16.67 11.98
C GLU A 250 -3.36 -15.43 11.48
N ASN A 251 -4.32 -14.91 12.24
CA ASN A 251 -5.22 -13.87 11.78
C ASN A 251 -4.92 -12.52 12.43
N VAL A 252 -4.97 -11.46 11.63
CA VAL A 252 -5.01 -10.07 12.09
C VAL A 252 -6.25 -9.38 11.53
N ILE A 253 -6.84 -8.49 12.32
CA ILE A 253 -8.00 -7.69 11.95
C ILE A 253 -7.62 -6.22 12.11
N ILE A 254 -7.82 -5.45 11.04
CA ILE A 254 -7.68 -3.99 11.03
C ILE A 254 -9.05 -3.37 11.06
N HIS A 255 -9.31 -2.55 12.07
CA HIS A 255 -10.53 -1.79 12.26
C HIS A 255 -10.38 -0.43 11.59
N GLU A 256 -10.67 -0.34 10.29
CA GLU A 256 -10.53 0.91 9.54
C GLU A 256 -11.71 1.85 9.87
N PRO A 257 -11.46 3.02 10.51
CA PRO A 257 -12.53 3.97 10.83
C PRO A 257 -12.96 4.71 9.57
N LYS A 258 -14.23 4.59 9.18
CA LYS A 258 -14.79 5.25 8.00
C LYS A 258 -16.05 6.05 8.32
N LEU A 259 -16.33 6.99 7.43
CA LEU A 259 -17.55 7.79 7.43
C LEU A 259 -18.36 7.45 6.17
N LYS A 260 -19.64 7.15 6.35
CA LYS A 260 -20.59 7.07 5.24
C LYS A 260 -20.85 8.48 4.69
N VAL A 261 -21.50 8.53 3.52
CA VAL A 261 -21.93 9.79 2.88
C VAL A 261 -22.85 10.63 3.79
N ASP A 262 -23.62 9.98 4.65
CA ASP A 262 -24.50 10.61 5.64
C ASP A 262 -23.80 11.00 6.96
N LEU A 263 -22.46 10.95 6.99
CA LEU A 263 -21.62 11.18 8.17
C LEU A 263 -21.74 10.12 9.28
N THR A 264 -22.43 9.01 9.04
CA THR A 264 -22.47 7.89 9.99
C THR A 264 -21.09 7.24 10.09
N LYS A 265 -20.52 7.23 11.30
CA LYS A 265 -19.29 6.50 11.62
C LYS A 265 -19.54 4.99 11.57
N TYR A 266 -18.63 4.25 10.94
CA TYR A 266 -18.64 2.79 10.95
C TYR A 266 -17.21 2.26 10.91
N LEU A 267 -17.04 0.99 11.30
CA LEU A 267 -15.77 0.28 11.17
C LEU A 267 -15.82 -0.65 9.97
N GLU A 268 -14.82 -0.57 9.12
CA GLU A 268 -14.55 -1.56 8.10
C GLU A 268 -13.48 -2.52 8.63
N ASN A 269 -13.92 -3.72 9.04
CA ASN A 269 -13.05 -4.73 9.61
C ASN A 269 -12.43 -5.58 8.50
N GLN A 270 -11.17 -5.33 8.19
CA GLN A 270 -10.42 -6.09 7.19
C GLN A 270 -9.57 -7.17 7.90
N SER A 271 -9.84 -8.44 7.57
CA SER A 271 -9.08 -9.58 8.10
C SER A 271 -7.99 -10.02 7.12
N PHE A 272 -6.79 -10.28 7.63
CA PHE A 272 -5.67 -10.84 6.88
C PHE A 272 -5.15 -12.10 7.57
N ARG A 273 -4.69 -13.08 6.79
CA ARG A 273 -4.19 -14.37 7.30
C ARG A 273 -2.73 -14.59 6.93
N PHE A 274 -1.86 -14.64 7.93
CA PHE A 274 -0.42 -14.90 7.79
C PHE A 274 -0.05 -16.29 8.30
N ASP A 275 1.22 -16.68 8.15
CA ASP A 275 1.70 -17.97 8.69
C ASP A 275 1.85 -17.86 10.21
N TYR A 276 2.34 -16.71 10.67
CA TYR A 276 2.36 -16.35 12.08
C TYR A 276 1.99 -14.89 12.27
N ALA A 277 1.12 -14.60 13.25
CA ALA A 277 0.71 -13.27 13.67
C ALA A 277 1.06 -13.07 15.16
N PHE A 278 1.93 -12.10 15.42
CA PHE A 278 2.41 -11.73 16.74
C PHE A 278 1.69 -10.46 17.22
N ASP A 279 1.13 -10.54 18.41
CA ASP A 279 0.48 -9.44 19.12
C ASP A 279 1.50 -8.49 19.78
N GLU A 280 1.00 -7.47 20.48
CA GLU A 280 1.83 -6.52 21.21
C GLU A 280 2.61 -7.10 22.39
N SER A 281 2.22 -8.28 22.90
CA SER A 281 2.87 -8.94 24.04
C SER A 281 4.08 -9.79 23.62
N SER A 282 4.18 -10.11 22.33
CA SER A 282 5.21 -10.98 21.77
C SER A 282 6.63 -10.38 21.82
N THR A 283 7.56 -11.11 22.43
CA THR A 283 8.97 -10.71 22.56
C THR A 283 9.80 -11.08 21.32
N ASN A 284 10.99 -10.47 21.20
CA ASN A 284 11.91 -10.80 20.11
C ASN A 284 12.34 -12.28 20.10
N ASP A 285 12.44 -12.93 21.26
CA ASP A 285 12.76 -14.36 21.38
C ASP A 285 11.68 -15.25 20.76
N VAL A 286 10.40 -14.94 21.00
CA VAL A 286 9.26 -15.66 20.42
C VAL A 286 9.25 -15.46 18.90
N ILE A 287 9.41 -14.21 18.45
CA ILE A 287 9.46 -13.89 17.01
C ILE A 287 10.61 -14.64 16.35
N TYR A 288 11.81 -14.60 16.93
CA TYR A 288 13.00 -15.30 16.42
C TYR A 288 12.76 -16.81 16.27
N ARG A 289 12.12 -17.43 17.27
CA ARG A 289 11.82 -18.87 17.28
C ARG A 289 11.04 -19.33 16.05
N TYR A 290 10.03 -18.56 15.63
CA TYR A 290 9.16 -18.92 14.50
C TYR A 290 9.63 -18.36 13.15
N THR A 291 10.52 -17.36 13.14
CA THR A 291 10.97 -16.67 11.91
C THR A 291 12.36 -17.11 11.46
N ALA A 292 13.40 -16.59 12.11
CA ALA A 292 14.79 -16.73 11.68
C ALA A 292 15.47 -17.98 12.22
N LYS A 293 14.99 -18.58 13.31
CA LYS A 293 15.60 -19.77 13.90
C LYS A 293 15.59 -21.00 12.96
N PRO A 294 14.48 -21.38 12.31
CA PRO A 294 14.46 -22.52 11.38
C PRO A 294 15.43 -22.32 10.21
N LEU A 295 15.62 -21.08 9.79
CA LEU A 295 16.53 -20.70 8.70
C LEU A 295 18.01 -20.91 9.03
N VAL A 296 18.38 -20.96 10.32
CA VAL A 296 19.75 -21.27 10.73
C VAL A 296 20.12 -22.71 10.34
N GLU A 297 19.20 -23.66 10.46
CA GLU A 297 19.48 -25.04 10.07
C GLU A 297 19.72 -25.15 8.55
N CYS A 298 18.96 -24.39 7.75
CA CYS A 298 19.08 -24.39 6.29
C CYS A 298 20.49 -24.01 5.80
N ILE A 299 21.16 -23.07 6.47
CA ILE A 299 22.53 -22.68 6.05
C ILE A 299 23.57 -23.76 6.37
N PHE A 300 23.33 -24.60 7.38
CA PHE A 300 24.17 -25.76 7.67
C PHE A 300 23.88 -26.96 6.75
N GLU A 301 22.79 -26.90 5.98
CA GLU A 301 22.47 -27.86 4.91
C GLU A 301 23.07 -27.45 3.54
N GLY A 302 23.75 -26.30 3.48
CA GLY A 302 24.38 -25.78 2.26
C GLY A 302 23.47 -24.85 1.43
N SER A 303 22.30 -24.49 1.99
CA SER A 303 21.34 -23.57 1.37
C SER A 303 21.60 -22.12 1.75
N MET A 304 20.97 -21.21 1.01
CA MET A 304 20.93 -19.79 1.37
C MET A 304 19.66 -19.52 2.16
N ALA A 305 19.74 -18.62 3.14
CA ALA A 305 18.56 -18.19 3.87
C ALA A 305 18.49 -16.66 3.93
N THR A 306 17.28 -16.12 3.92
CA THR A 306 17.06 -14.68 4.05
C THR A 306 15.94 -14.40 5.02
N CYS A 307 16.14 -13.46 5.94
CA CYS A 307 15.08 -12.91 6.77
C CYS A 307 15.09 -11.39 6.65
N PHE A 308 13.96 -10.78 6.32
CA PHE A 308 13.86 -9.33 6.20
C PHE A 308 12.68 -8.77 6.99
N ALA A 309 12.92 -7.64 7.65
CA ALA A 309 11.88 -6.86 8.32
C ALA A 309 11.36 -5.77 7.38
N TYR A 310 10.05 -5.70 7.19
CA TYR A 310 9.37 -4.76 6.29
C TYR A 310 8.25 -4.02 7.01
N GLY A 311 8.00 -2.75 6.66
CA GLY A 311 6.93 -1.94 7.24
C GLY A 311 7.31 -0.47 7.40
N GLN A 312 6.41 0.34 7.93
CA GLN A 312 6.60 1.80 7.98
C GLN A 312 7.72 2.22 8.94
N THR A 313 8.22 3.44 8.80
CA THR A 313 9.06 4.03 9.84
C THR A 313 8.34 4.05 11.20
N GLY A 314 9.06 3.65 12.24
CA GLY A 314 8.52 3.53 13.59
C GLY A 314 7.70 2.27 13.89
N SER A 315 7.53 1.32 12.96
CA SER A 315 6.79 0.08 13.24
C SER A 315 7.57 -0.98 14.03
N GLY A 316 8.89 -0.81 14.21
CA GLY A 316 9.72 -1.70 15.03
C GLY A 316 10.70 -2.60 14.26
N LYS A 317 10.97 -2.34 12.96
CA LYS A 317 11.96 -3.08 12.15
C LYS A 317 13.32 -3.20 12.83
N THR A 318 13.99 -2.06 13.05
CA THR A 318 15.32 -2.01 13.69
C THR A 318 15.32 -2.52 15.13
N HIS A 319 14.22 -2.34 15.88
CA HIS A 319 14.07 -2.92 17.23
C HIS A 319 14.08 -4.46 17.19
N THR A 320 13.43 -5.04 16.18
CA THR A 320 13.38 -6.50 16.01
C THR A 320 14.73 -7.05 15.56
N MET A 321 15.33 -6.43 14.55
CA MET A 321 16.57 -6.91 13.94
C MET A 321 17.78 -6.64 14.83
N GLY A 322 17.95 -5.38 15.26
CA GLY A 322 19.11 -4.89 15.99
C GLY A 322 18.96 -4.84 17.51
N GLY A 323 17.77 -5.01 18.07
CA GLY A 323 17.54 -5.00 19.53
C GLY A 323 17.11 -3.65 20.11
N ASN A 324 17.05 -3.57 21.44
CA ASN A 324 16.41 -2.47 22.17
C ASN A 324 17.29 -1.23 22.25
N PHE A 325 16.71 -0.04 22.08
CA PHE A 325 17.40 1.21 22.37
C PHE A 325 17.25 1.56 23.86
N SER A 326 18.36 1.69 24.58
CA SER A 326 18.38 2.23 25.94
C SER A 326 18.02 3.72 25.92
N ALA A 327 17.50 4.24 27.05
CA ALA A 327 17.18 5.66 27.22
C ALA A 327 18.38 6.61 26.98
N LYS A 328 19.62 6.09 27.06
CA LYS A 328 20.85 6.82 26.75
C LYS A 328 21.25 6.78 25.26
N GLY A 329 20.38 6.26 24.38
CA GLY A 329 20.65 6.12 22.94
C GLY A 329 21.55 4.94 22.56
N GLN A 330 22.01 4.15 23.54
CA GLN A 330 22.84 2.97 23.32
C GLN A 330 21.96 1.75 23.02
N GLN A 331 22.21 1.05 21.91
CA GLN A 331 21.40 -0.09 21.50
C GLN A 331 21.91 -1.38 22.16
N ASP A 332 21.07 -2.00 23.00
CA ASP A 332 21.26 -3.37 23.49
C ASP A 332 20.97 -4.36 22.37
N CYS A 333 22.04 -4.74 21.68
CA CYS A 333 21.99 -5.65 20.54
C CYS A 333 21.82 -7.12 20.95
N SER A 334 21.90 -7.45 22.25
CA SER A 334 21.88 -8.83 22.74
C SER A 334 20.54 -9.56 22.54
N LYS A 335 19.46 -8.79 22.39
CA LYS A 335 18.07 -9.26 22.19
C LYS A 335 17.56 -9.05 20.76
N GLY A 336 18.41 -8.61 19.83
CA GLY A 336 18.05 -8.51 18.41
C GLY A 336 18.14 -9.85 17.69
N ILE A 337 17.37 -10.02 16.61
CA ILE A 337 17.45 -11.22 15.75
C ILE A 337 18.89 -11.47 15.25
N TYR A 338 19.68 -10.43 14.97
CA TYR A 338 21.08 -10.59 14.56
C TYR A 338 21.90 -11.40 15.58
N CYS A 339 21.82 -11.04 16.87
CA CYS A 339 22.58 -11.70 17.93
C CYS A 339 22.01 -13.09 18.25
N LEU A 340 20.68 -13.24 18.27
CA LEU A 340 20.02 -14.52 18.51
C LEU A 340 20.39 -15.55 17.43
N ALA A 341 20.38 -15.14 16.15
CA ALA A 341 20.83 -15.97 15.05
C ALA A 341 22.30 -16.36 15.19
N ALA A 342 23.18 -15.42 15.52
CA ALA A 342 24.61 -15.70 15.73
C ALA A 342 24.84 -16.73 16.85
N LYS A 343 24.14 -16.59 17.99
CA LYS A 343 24.21 -17.54 19.11
C LYS A 343 23.84 -18.95 18.69
N ASP A 344 22.73 -19.12 17.97
CA ASP A 344 22.29 -20.45 17.50
C ASP A 344 23.20 -21.00 16.39
N VAL A 345 23.79 -20.15 15.53
CA VAL A 345 24.81 -20.56 14.55
C VAL A 345 26.02 -21.19 15.26
N PHE A 346 26.62 -20.51 16.24
CA PHE A 346 27.77 -21.06 16.96
C PHE A 346 27.40 -22.28 17.79
N LYS A 347 26.20 -22.30 18.38
CA LYS A 347 25.69 -23.48 19.09
C LYS A 347 25.59 -24.71 18.17
N LEU A 348 25.06 -24.55 16.96
CA LEU A 348 24.94 -25.63 15.97
C LEU A 348 26.30 -26.05 15.40
N LEU A 349 27.18 -25.08 15.16
CA LEU A 349 28.55 -25.32 14.71
C LEU A 349 29.33 -26.22 15.68
N HIS A 350 29.25 -25.93 16.98
CA HIS A 350 29.98 -26.68 18.01
C HIS A 350 29.31 -27.99 18.43
N SER A 351 28.03 -28.18 18.11
CA SER A 351 27.27 -29.40 18.42
C SER A 351 27.16 -30.31 17.20
N LYS A 352 26.06 -30.22 16.45
CA LYS A 352 25.69 -31.11 15.34
C LYS A 352 26.70 -31.09 14.19
N TYR A 353 27.30 -29.94 13.91
CA TYR A 353 28.16 -29.72 12.73
C TYR A 353 29.65 -29.59 13.05
N LYS A 354 30.09 -30.03 14.25
CA LYS A 354 31.50 -29.95 14.69
C LYS A 354 32.47 -30.64 13.72
N LYS A 355 32.02 -31.70 13.05
CA LYS A 355 32.83 -32.48 12.08
C LYS A 355 32.89 -31.86 10.69
N SER A 356 32.10 -30.83 10.40
CA SER A 356 31.95 -30.27 9.04
C SER A 356 33.06 -29.28 8.64
N ASP A 357 34.01 -29.00 9.54
CA ASP A 357 35.19 -28.15 9.27
C ASP A 357 34.83 -26.78 8.66
N LEU A 358 33.80 -26.14 9.24
CA LEU A 358 33.29 -24.86 8.80
C LEU A 358 33.89 -23.70 9.60
N VAL A 359 34.12 -22.58 8.92
CA VAL A 359 34.48 -21.29 9.51
C VAL A 359 33.34 -20.29 9.29
N VAL A 360 33.15 -19.40 10.25
CA VAL A 360 32.10 -18.37 10.22
C VAL A 360 32.74 -17.03 9.87
N GLY A 361 32.18 -16.39 8.85
CA GLY A 361 32.45 -15.01 8.47
C GLY A 361 31.20 -14.15 8.68
N ALA A 362 31.40 -12.86 8.92
CA ALA A 362 30.34 -11.87 8.99
C ALA A 362 30.65 -10.69 8.07
N SER A 363 29.61 -10.13 7.44
CA SER A 363 29.71 -8.87 6.69
C SER A 363 28.52 -7.99 7.04
N PHE A 364 28.72 -6.67 7.01
CA PHE A 364 27.67 -5.71 7.30
C PHE A 364 27.78 -4.50 6.38
N PHE A 365 26.73 -4.23 5.61
CA PHE A 365 26.70 -3.12 4.67
C PHE A 365 25.31 -2.48 4.62
N GLU A 366 25.25 -1.24 4.13
CA GLU A 366 24.01 -0.54 3.87
C GLU A 366 23.84 -0.20 2.40
N ILE A 367 22.58 -0.19 1.95
CA ILE A 367 22.17 0.31 0.64
C ILE A 367 21.44 1.62 0.89
N TYR A 368 22.03 2.71 0.41
CA TYR A 368 21.53 4.06 0.63
C TYR A 368 21.63 4.86 -0.67
N SER A 369 20.51 5.47 -1.08
CA SER A 369 20.40 6.26 -2.31
C SER A 369 20.95 5.52 -3.55
N GLY A 370 20.60 4.24 -3.72
CA GLY A 370 21.05 3.41 -4.85
C GLY A 370 22.52 2.98 -4.82
N LYS A 371 23.29 3.37 -3.79
CA LYS A 371 24.71 3.05 -3.60
C LYS A 371 24.87 2.07 -2.44
N VAL A 372 25.92 1.25 -2.46
CA VAL A 372 26.23 0.27 -1.40
C VAL A 372 27.46 0.74 -0.61
N PHE A 373 27.39 0.69 0.71
CA PHE A 373 28.46 1.15 1.60
C PHE A 373 28.77 0.10 2.66
N ASP A 374 30.05 -0.18 2.86
CA ASP A 374 30.52 -1.14 3.87
C ASP A 374 30.50 -0.53 5.28
N LEU A 375 29.70 -1.07 6.18
CA LEU A 375 29.58 -0.58 7.57
C LEU A 375 30.73 -1.05 8.46
N LEU A 376 31.47 -2.10 8.07
CA LEU A 376 32.66 -2.59 8.77
C LEU A 376 33.95 -1.93 8.26
N ASN A 377 33.85 -1.15 7.17
CA ASN A 377 34.97 -0.44 6.57
C ASN A 377 34.64 1.06 6.37
N ASN A 378 34.19 1.73 7.44
CA ASN A 378 33.99 3.19 7.51
C ASN A 378 33.13 3.78 6.36
N LYS A 379 32.04 3.11 5.97
CA LYS A 379 31.17 3.49 4.85
C LYS A 379 31.91 3.61 3.50
N THR A 380 32.89 2.75 3.24
CA THR A 380 33.54 2.69 1.92
C THR A 380 32.50 2.30 0.85
N LYS A 381 32.42 3.08 -0.25
CA LYS A 381 31.49 2.78 -1.37
C LYS A 381 31.92 1.50 -2.08
N LEU A 382 30.99 0.56 -2.24
CA LEU A 382 31.20 -0.73 -2.88
C LEU A 382 30.55 -0.76 -4.27
N ARG A 383 31.06 -1.64 -5.14
CA ARG A 383 30.52 -1.89 -6.48
C ARG A 383 29.77 -3.22 -6.51
N VAL A 384 28.57 -3.22 -7.06
CA VAL A 384 27.75 -4.43 -7.27
C VAL A 384 27.84 -4.83 -8.73
N LEU A 385 28.44 -5.98 -9.00
CA LEU A 385 28.66 -6.52 -10.34
C LEU A 385 27.98 -7.90 -10.48
N GLU A 386 27.71 -8.31 -11.71
CA GLU A 386 27.15 -9.62 -12.04
C GLU A 386 28.18 -10.37 -12.89
N ASP A 387 28.45 -11.63 -12.56
CA ASP A 387 29.40 -12.46 -13.32
C ASP A 387 28.73 -13.17 -14.51
N ALA A 388 29.53 -13.92 -15.29
CA ALA A 388 29.05 -14.67 -16.45
C ALA A 388 28.03 -15.79 -16.09
N LYS A 389 27.95 -16.18 -14.81
CA LYS A 389 26.98 -17.16 -14.28
C LYS A 389 25.73 -16.47 -13.71
N GLN A 390 25.57 -15.17 -13.94
CA GLN A 390 24.51 -14.34 -13.39
C GLN A 390 24.51 -14.25 -11.86
N GLN A 391 25.66 -14.52 -11.22
CA GLN A 391 25.80 -14.37 -9.78
C GLN A 391 26.19 -12.94 -9.44
N VAL A 392 25.48 -12.34 -8.49
CA VAL A 392 25.75 -10.97 -8.04
C VAL A 392 26.85 -10.99 -6.98
N GLN A 393 27.92 -10.23 -7.23
CA GLN A 393 29.09 -10.09 -6.37
C GLN A 393 29.26 -8.63 -5.94
N ILE A 394 29.46 -8.41 -4.64
CA ILE A 394 29.74 -7.09 -4.07
C ILE A 394 31.26 -6.96 -3.93
N VAL A 395 31.88 -6.25 -4.88
CA VAL A 395 33.34 -6.12 -4.96
C VAL A 395 33.83 -5.17 -3.87
N GLY A 396 34.79 -5.66 -3.08
CA GLY A 396 35.40 -4.91 -1.98
C GLY A 396 34.68 -5.02 -0.64
N LEU A 397 33.61 -5.83 -0.54
CA LEU A 397 32.92 -6.08 0.73
C LEU A 397 33.85 -6.80 1.70
N ARG A 398 34.04 -6.22 2.89
CA ARG A 398 34.84 -6.81 3.96
C ARG A 398 34.07 -7.96 4.62
N GLU A 399 34.69 -9.14 4.63
CA GLU A 399 34.24 -10.31 5.38
C GLU A 399 35.18 -10.52 6.56
N GLU A 400 34.68 -10.35 7.78
CA GLU A 400 35.45 -10.57 9.00
C GLU A 400 35.21 -11.97 9.56
N SER A 401 36.29 -12.69 9.87
CA SER A 401 36.18 -14.00 10.52
C SER A 401 35.83 -13.82 11.99
N VAL A 402 34.81 -14.56 12.45
CA VAL A 402 34.29 -14.50 13.82
C VAL A 402 34.35 -15.88 14.46
N ASN A 403 34.71 -15.94 15.74
CA ASN A 403 34.94 -17.21 16.46
C ASN A 403 33.89 -17.48 17.53
N ASN A 404 33.15 -16.46 17.96
CA ASN A 404 32.10 -16.59 18.96
C ASN A 404 30.97 -15.57 18.71
N ALA A 405 29.88 -15.68 19.48
CA ALA A 405 28.72 -14.80 19.34
C ALA A 405 28.99 -13.35 19.81
N ASP A 406 29.95 -13.15 20.71
CA ASP A 406 30.31 -11.82 21.21
C ASP A 406 31.11 -11.02 20.17
N ASP A 407 31.97 -11.68 19.39
CA ASP A 407 32.66 -11.08 18.23
C ASP A 407 31.62 -10.51 17.25
N VAL A 408 30.58 -11.29 16.94
CA VAL A 408 29.48 -10.84 16.06
C VAL A 408 28.72 -9.66 16.67
N LEU A 409 28.47 -9.68 17.98
CA LEU A 409 27.82 -8.59 18.69
C LEU A 409 28.62 -7.28 18.57
N HIS A 410 29.95 -7.35 18.69
CA HIS A 410 30.84 -6.20 18.50
C HIS A 410 30.77 -5.64 17.08
N LEU A 411 30.72 -6.50 16.04
CA LEU A 411 30.56 -6.06 14.66
C LEU A 411 29.23 -5.36 14.40
N ILE A 412 28.14 -5.89 14.97
CA ILE A 412 26.81 -5.29 14.86
C ILE A 412 26.79 -3.92 15.54
N GLN A 413 27.34 -3.81 16.75
CA GLN A 413 27.44 -2.52 17.47
C GLN A 413 28.26 -1.50 16.69
N HIS A 414 29.42 -1.93 16.16
CA HIS A 414 30.26 -1.08 15.33
C HIS A 414 29.51 -0.59 14.09
N GLY A 415 28.91 -1.50 13.32
CA GLY A 415 28.17 -1.16 12.11
C GLY A 415 26.94 -0.28 12.36
N ASN A 416 26.21 -0.49 13.47
CA ASN A 416 25.09 0.36 13.86
C ASN A 416 25.54 1.77 14.25
N ASN A 417 26.68 1.92 14.95
CA ASN A 417 27.24 3.23 15.28
C ASN A 417 27.66 3.97 14.00
N VAL A 418 28.33 3.28 13.08
CA VAL A 418 28.71 3.84 11.77
C VAL A 418 27.47 4.24 10.99
N ARG A 419 26.43 3.38 10.94
CA ARG A 419 25.14 3.67 10.29
C ARG A 419 24.56 4.98 10.83
N THR A 420 24.41 5.14 12.15
CA THR A 420 23.77 6.32 12.78
C THR A 420 24.58 7.62 12.73
N SER A 421 25.89 7.57 12.43
CA SER A 421 26.78 8.75 12.47
C SER A 421 26.58 9.79 11.35
N GLY A 422 25.59 9.61 10.45
CA GLY A 422 25.23 10.60 9.43
C GLY A 422 24.46 11.79 10.04
N THR A 423 24.88 13.02 9.74
CA THR A 423 24.29 14.28 10.23
C THR A 423 22.81 14.41 9.88
N THR A 424 21.93 13.96 10.79
CA THR A 424 20.55 14.42 11.05
C THR A 424 19.98 13.53 12.16
N SER A 425 19.29 14.12 13.15
CA SER A 425 18.62 13.49 14.30
C SER A 425 18.56 11.95 14.28
N ALA A 426 19.19 11.29 15.26
CA ALA A 426 19.46 9.85 15.39
C ALA A 426 18.35 8.83 15.01
N ASN A 427 17.09 9.27 14.83
CA ASN A 427 15.97 8.45 14.37
C ASN A 427 15.68 8.54 12.85
N GLN A 428 16.45 9.32 12.07
CA GLN A 428 16.18 9.56 10.65
C GLN A 428 16.98 8.69 9.68
N HIS A 429 18.15 8.17 10.08
CA HIS A 429 19.01 7.46 9.12
C HIS A 429 18.62 5.98 8.93
N SER A 430 18.26 5.24 9.98
CA SER A 430 17.84 3.83 9.85
C SER A 430 16.54 3.65 9.06
N SER A 431 15.67 4.66 9.04
CA SER A 431 14.48 4.68 8.18
C SER A 431 14.78 4.85 6.70
N ARG A 432 16.01 5.25 6.33
CA ARG A 432 16.34 5.70 4.97
C ARG A 432 17.42 4.89 4.26
N SER A 433 18.07 3.96 4.96
CA SER A 433 18.97 2.98 4.36
C SER A 433 18.53 1.56 4.68
N HIS A 434 18.68 0.65 3.70
CA HIS A 434 18.49 -0.79 3.93
C HIS A 434 19.78 -1.36 4.50
N ALA A 435 19.74 -1.97 5.68
CA ALA A 435 20.92 -2.60 6.28
C ALA A 435 20.88 -4.11 6.06
N VAL A 436 21.99 -4.68 5.60
CA VAL A 436 22.13 -6.11 5.30
C VAL A 436 23.30 -6.66 6.11
N PHE A 437 22.97 -7.49 7.10
CA PHE A 437 23.94 -8.24 7.88
C PHE A 437 23.98 -9.68 7.36
N GLN A 438 25.17 -10.19 7.02
CA GLN A 438 25.31 -11.56 6.51
C GLN A 438 26.16 -12.39 7.47
N ILE A 439 25.69 -13.61 7.73
CA ILE A 439 26.48 -14.68 8.36
C ILE A 439 26.83 -15.68 7.27
N ILE A 440 28.11 -15.93 7.06
CA ILE A 440 28.64 -16.71 5.95
C ILE A 440 29.36 -17.93 6.52
N LEU A 441 28.99 -19.12 6.05
CA LEU A 441 29.70 -20.36 6.37
C LEU A 441 30.59 -20.73 5.20
N ARG A 442 31.88 -20.95 5.47
CA ARG A 442 32.84 -21.44 4.47
C ARG A 442 33.52 -22.70 4.95
N LYS A 443 33.95 -23.55 4.01
CA LYS A 443 34.81 -24.70 4.33
C LYS A 443 36.23 -24.22 4.57
N ARG A 444 36.84 -24.60 5.71
CA ARG A 444 38.18 -24.15 6.12
C ARG A 444 39.25 -24.42 5.05
N ASN A 445 39.25 -25.61 4.47
CA ASN A 445 40.32 -26.04 3.54
C ASN A 445 40.23 -25.42 2.14
N THR A 446 39.02 -25.14 1.65
CA THR A 446 38.82 -24.67 0.26
C THR A 446 38.36 -23.23 0.17
N ASN A 447 38.07 -22.60 1.32
CA ASN A 447 37.43 -21.29 1.43
C ASN A 447 36.12 -21.15 0.60
N LYS A 448 35.54 -22.28 0.18
CA LYS A 448 34.34 -22.33 -0.65
C LYS A 448 33.13 -21.97 0.20
N LEU A 449 32.26 -21.12 -0.35
CA LEU A 449 30.97 -20.79 0.25
C LEU A 449 30.15 -22.07 0.45
N PHE A 450 29.74 -22.31 1.69
CA PHE A 450 28.91 -23.43 2.09
C PHE A 450 27.46 -22.97 2.28
N GLY A 451 27.23 -21.99 3.15
CA GLY A 451 25.91 -21.44 3.48
C GLY A 451 25.98 -19.93 3.69
N LYS A 452 24.87 -19.22 3.51
CA LYS A 452 24.79 -17.76 3.73
C LYS A 452 23.43 -17.40 4.29
N PHE A 453 23.42 -16.75 5.45
CA PHE A 453 22.21 -16.20 6.05
C PHE A 453 22.26 -14.68 5.93
N SER A 454 21.31 -14.10 5.19
CA SER A 454 21.15 -12.64 5.08
C SER A 454 20.02 -12.16 5.98
N LEU A 455 20.33 -11.29 6.93
CA LEU A 455 19.39 -10.67 7.86
C LEU A 455 19.27 -9.18 7.49
N ILE A 456 18.08 -8.73 7.14
CA ILE A 456 17.88 -7.45 6.46
C ILE A 456 16.90 -6.56 7.24
N ASP A 457 17.33 -5.34 7.53
CA ASP A 457 16.49 -4.26 8.08
C ASP A 457 16.20 -3.27 6.94
N LEU A 458 15.02 -3.39 6.34
CA LEU A 458 14.62 -2.52 5.23
C LEU A 458 14.31 -1.10 5.73
N ALA A 459 14.45 -0.14 4.83
CA ALA A 459 13.98 1.23 5.02
C ALA A 459 12.44 1.28 5.17
N GLY A 460 11.91 2.41 5.65
CA GLY A 460 10.48 2.62 5.80
C GLY A 460 9.73 2.60 4.45
N ASN A 461 8.51 2.05 4.42
CA ASN A 461 7.65 2.01 3.23
C ASN A 461 6.60 3.13 3.19
N GLU A 462 6.79 4.22 3.93
CA GLU A 462 5.92 5.39 3.88
C GLU A 462 5.82 6.05 2.49
N ARG A 463 4.72 6.77 2.25
CA ARG A 463 4.40 7.32 0.93
C ARG A 463 5.30 8.52 0.63
N GLY A 464 5.72 8.68 -0.63
CA GLY A 464 6.48 9.86 -1.07
C GLY A 464 5.77 11.20 -0.81
N ALA A 465 4.43 11.18 -0.70
CA ALA A 465 3.62 12.32 -0.31
C ALA A 465 4.00 12.88 1.07
N ASP A 466 4.40 12.02 2.01
CA ASP A 466 4.79 12.38 3.38
C ASP A 466 6.11 13.15 3.39
N THR A 467 6.97 12.91 2.38
CA THR A 467 8.28 13.56 2.22
C THR A 467 8.29 14.72 1.21
N SER A 468 7.17 14.99 0.54
CA SER A 468 7.07 15.99 -0.55
C SER A 468 7.49 17.41 -0.14
N SER A 469 7.30 17.78 1.12
CA SER A 469 7.66 19.11 1.67
C SER A 469 9.09 19.20 2.20
N ALA A 470 9.81 18.07 2.30
CA ALA A 470 11.16 18.01 2.83
C ALA A 470 12.19 18.68 1.91
N ASP A 471 13.45 18.73 2.34
CA ASP A 471 14.58 19.19 1.53
C ASP A 471 14.88 18.22 0.36
N ARG A 472 15.65 18.70 -0.63
CA ARG A 472 15.95 17.92 -1.85
C ARG A 472 16.55 16.56 -1.52
N GLN A 473 17.52 16.52 -0.62
CA GLN A 473 18.21 15.28 -0.26
C GLN A 473 17.25 14.24 0.33
N THR A 474 16.38 14.64 1.27
CA THR A 474 15.34 13.75 1.81
C THR A 474 14.35 13.28 0.73
N ARG A 475 13.98 14.11 -0.25
CA ARG A 475 13.10 13.68 -1.36
C ARG A 475 13.77 12.64 -2.25
N MET A 476 15.06 12.84 -2.59
CA MET A 476 15.85 11.88 -3.36
C MET A 476 15.95 10.52 -2.64
N GLU A 477 16.19 10.56 -1.33
CA GLU A 477 16.23 9.35 -0.49
C GLU A 477 14.89 8.63 -0.49
N GLY A 478 13.79 9.34 -0.24
CA GLY A 478 12.44 8.78 -0.28
C GLY A 478 12.09 8.17 -1.64
N ALA A 479 12.56 8.79 -2.73
CA ALA A 479 12.35 8.28 -4.08
C ALA A 479 13.06 6.93 -4.31
N GLU A 480 14.32 6.81 -3.90
CA GLU A 480 15.10 5.58 -4.05
C GLU A 480 14.62 4.44 -3.13
N ILE A 481 14.16 4.77 -1.92
CA ILE A 481 13.54 3.80 -1.02
C ILE A 481 12.29 3.21 -1.68
N ASN A 482 11.40 4.06 -2.19
CA ASN A 482 10.19 3.60 -2.88
C ASN A 482 10.50 2.78 -4.13
N LYS A 483 11.49 3.19 -4.94
CA LYS A 483 11.94 2.44 -6.11
C LYS A 483 12.44 1.04 -5.73
N SER A 484 13.28 0.93 -4.70
CA SER A 484 13.83 -0.36 -4.27
C SER A 484 12.77 -1.29 -3.67
N LEU A 485 11.81 -0.76 -2.91
CA LEU A 485 10.68 -1.54 -2.39
C LEU A 485 9.68 -1.95 -3.49
N LEU A 486 9.44 -1.08 -4.48
CA LEU A 486 8.62 -1.41 -5.65
C LEU A 486 9.28 -2.49 -6.51
N ALA A 487 10.60 -2.38 -6.75
CA ALA A 487 11.35 -3.41 -7.43
C ALA A 487 11.24 -4.76 -6.70
N LEU A 488 11.31 -4.76 -5.37
CA LEU A 488 11.13 -5.96 -4.56
C LEU A 488 9.70 -6.52 -4.71
N LYS A 489 8.66 -5.67 -4.68
CA LYS A 489 7.25 -6.04 -4.97
C LYS A 489 7.12 -6.78 -6.27
N GLU A 490 7.71 -6.22 -7.32
CA GLU A 490 7.57 -6.73 -8.67
C GLU A 490 8.41 -7.99 -8.90
N CYS A 491 9.58 -8.11 -8.27
CA CYS A 491 10.35 -9.36 -8.27
C CYS A 491 9.54 -10.50 -7.64
N ILE A 492 8.95 -10.24 -6.47
CA ILE A 492 8.07 -11.19 -5.76
C ILE A 492 6.86 -11.55 -6.63
N ARG A 493 6.17 -10.55 -7.20
CA ARG A 493 5.02 -10.78 -8.10
C ARG A 493 5.38 -11.62 -9.33
N ALA A 494 6.52 -11.35 -9.95
CA ALA A 494 7.00 -12.08 -11.13
C ALA A 494 7.37 -13.53 -10.80
N LEU A 495 7.96 -13.79 -9.61
CA LEU A 495 8.23 -15.14 -9.11
C LEU A 495 6.94 -15.95 -8.95
N GLY A 496 5.86 -15.34 -8.45
CA GLY A 496 4.57 -16.01 -8.26
C GLY A 496 3.88 -16.42 -9.53
N ARG A 497 4.00 -15.60 -10.57
CA ARG A 497 3.44 -15.89 -11.89
C ARG A 497 4.31 -16.84 -12.72
N ARG A 498 5.46 -17.28 -12.19
CA ARG A 498 6.50 -18.03 -12.93
C ARG A 498 6.83 -17.38 -14.28
N GLY A 499 6.96 -16.05 -14.30
CA GLY A 499 7.30 -15.32 -15.51
C GLY A 499 8.71 -15.69 -16.02
N ALA A 500 8.92 -15.63 -17.34
CA ALA A 500 10.19 -15.97 -17.96
C ALA A 500 11.35 -15.04 -17.54
N HIS A 501 11.05 -13.78 -17.22
CA HIS A 501 12.02 -12.79 -16.76
C HIS A 501 11.57 -12.14 -15.46
N THR A 502 12.43 -12.14 -14.44
CA THR A 502 12.20 -11.47 -13.16
C THR A 502 13.13 -10.25 -13.07
N PRO A 503 12.60 -9.04 -12.82
CA PRO A 503 13.34 -7.77 -12.97
C PRO A 503 14.29 -7.47 -11.79
N PHE A 504 15.20 -8.40 -11.47
CA PHE A 504 16.12 -8.25 -10.35
C PHE A 504 17.09 -7.08 -10.52
N ARG A 505 17.32 -6.57 -11.74
CA ARG A 505 18.26 -5.46 -11.96
C ARG A 505 17.66 -4.08 -11.69
N ALA A 506 16.35 -4.00 -11.43
CA ALA A 506 15.66 -2.73 -11.21
C ALA A 506 16.15 -1.93 -9.98
N SER A 507 16.71 -2.59 -8.97
CA SER A 507 17.30 -1.92 -7.80
C SER A 507 18.53 -2.68 -7.28
N LYS A 508 19.42 -1.99 -6.54
CA LYS A 508 20.55 -2.67 -5.88
C LYS A 508 20.10 -3.66 -4.81
N LEU A 509 19.00 -3.38 -4.12
CA LEU A 509 18.42 -4.30 -3.13
C LEU A 509 18.02 -5.63 -3.78
N THR A 510 17.27 -5.58 -4.89
CA THR A 510 16.84 -6.77 -5.63
C THR A 510 18.00 -7.50 -6.30
N GLN A 511 19.04 -6.78 -6.76
CA GLN A 511 20.26 -7.40 -7.26
C GLN A 511 20.95 -8.23 -6.16
N VAL A 512 21.14 -7.65 -4.97
CA VAL A 512 21.76 -8.33 -3.83
C VAL A 512 20.91 -9.52 -3.34
N LEU A 513 19.59 -9.42 -3.42
CA LEU A 513 18.65 -10.45 -3.01
C LEU A 513 18.39 -11.54 -4.04
N ARG A 514 18.91 -11.42 -5.27
CA ARG A 514 18.63 -12.34 -6.38
C ARG A 514 18.86 -13.80 -6.00
N ASP A 515 20.04 -14.10 -5.45
CA ASP A 515 20.44 -15.45 -5.05
C ASP A 515 19.50 -16.05 -3.97
N SER A 516 18.90 -15.20 -3.13
CA SER A 516 18.00 -15.63 -2.07
C SER A 516 16.63 -16.09 -2.58
N PHE A 517 16.20 -15.62 -3.73
CA PHE A 517 14.88 -15.97 -4.29
C PHE A 517 14.95 -17.03 -5.39
N ILE A 518 16.00 -17.04 -6.21
CA ILE A 518 16.08 -17.95 -7.37
C ILE A 518 16.69 -19.30 -7.00
N LYS A 519 17.66 -19.33 -6.08
CA LYS A 519 18.46 -20.53 -5.84
C LYS A 519 17.59 -21.65 -5.25
N GLU A 520 17.64 -22.83 -5.86
CA GLU A 520 16.98 -24.03 -5.34
C GLU A 520 17.44 -24.33 -3.90
N GLY A 521 16.49 -24.72 -3.04
CA GLY A 521 16.72 -24.95 -1.62
C GLY A 521 16.85 -23.68 -0.76
N SER A 522 16.79 -22.48 -1.36
CA SER A 522 16.75 -21.22 -0.59
C SER A 522 15.45 -21.06 0.17
N ARG A 523 15.54 -20.57 1.42
CA ARG A 523 14.38 -20.26 2.26
C ARG A 523 14.37 -18.79 2.64
N THR A 524 13.17 -18.20 2.64
CA THR A 524 13.00 -16.77 2.91
C THR A 524 11.91 -16.55 3.96
N CYS A 525 12.16 -15.65 4.92
CA CYS A 525 11.19 -15.19 5.90
C CYS A 525 11.00 -13.67 5.79
N MET A 526 9.75 -13.24 5.68
CA MET A 526 9.36 -11.84 5.75
C MET A 526 8.67 -11.58 7.09
N ILE A 527 9.13 -10.54 7.80
CA ILE A 527 8.47 -10.06 9.03
C ILE A 527 7.86 -8.68 8.73
N ALA A 528 6.55 -8.66 8.52
CA ALA A 528 5.77 -7.44 8.33
C ALA A 528 5.50 -6.78 9.69
N MET A 529 6.00 -5.56 9.87
CA MET A 529 5.94 -4.79 11.11
C MET A 529 4.88 -3.69 10.98
N ILE A 530 3.90 -3.67 11.88
CA ILE A 530 2.79 -2.71 11.82
C ILE A 530 2.68 -1.87 13.09
N SER A 531 2.19 -0.64 12.92
CA SER A 531 1.88 0.29 14.01
C SER A 531 0.39 0.20 14.33
N PRO A 532 -0.01 0.06 15.61
CA PRO A 532 -1.41 -0.11 15.99
C PRO A 532 -2.25 1.18 15.97
N GLY A 533 -1.61 2.36 15.88
CA GLY A 533 -2.31 3.64 15.98
C GLY A 533 -3.18 3.96 14.76
N MET A 534 -4.34 4.57 15.02
CA MET A 534 -5.28 5.01 13.97
C MET A 534 -4.67 5.92 12.91
N SER A 535 -3.72 6.78 13.30
CA SER A 535 -3.01 7.66 12.37
C SER A 535 -2.20 6.91 11.31
N CYS A 536 -1.87 5.64 11.58
CA CYS A 536 -1.03 4.78 10.77
C CYS A 536 -1.83 3.70 10.02
N VAL A 537 -3.17 3.73 10.04
CA VAL A 537 -4.04 2.72 9.40
C VAL A 537 -3.72 2.53 7.93
N GLU A 538 -3.55 3.63 7.18
CA GLU A 538 -3.28 3.57 5.75
C GLU A 538 -1.93 2.87 5.45
N ASN A 539 -0.87 3.26 6.15
CA ASN A 539 0.45 2.63 6.05
C ASN A 539 0.44 1.16 6.48
N THR A 540 -0.37 0.84 7.50
CA THR A 540 -0.57 -0.53 7.98
C THR A 540 -1.25 -1.38 6.93
N LEU A 541 -2.36 -0.91 6.34
CA LEU A 541 -3.04 -1.62 5.24
C LEU A 541 -2.14 -1.83 4.03
N ASN A 542 -1.33 -0.83 3.65
CA ASN A 542 -0.35 -0.97 2.58
C ASN A 542 0.70 -2.06 2.88
N THR A 543 1.17 -2.11 4.13
CA THR A 543 2.11 -3.13 4.60
C THR A 543 1.49 -4.53 4.56
N LEU A 544 0.24 -4.66 5.00
CA LEU A 544 -0.49 -5.92 5.04
C LEU A 544 -0.82 -6.47 3.66
N ARG A 545 -1.35 -5.62 2.77
CA ARG A 545 -1.63 -6.00 1.37
C ARG A 545 -0.36 -6.45 0.65
N TYR A 546 0.76 -5.80 0.94
CA TYR A 546 2.04 -6.23 0.40
C TYR A 546 2.45 -7.62 0.93
N ALA A 547 2.39 -7.84 2.24
CA ALA A 547 2.72 -9.12 2.87
C ALA A 547 1.81 -10.25 2.38
N ASP A 548 0.51 -9.99 2.23
CA ASP A 548 -0.48 -10.94 1.72
C ASP A 548 -0.12 -11.43 0.32
N ARG A 549 0.30 -10.52 -0.58
CA ARG A 549 0.81 -10.86 -1.91
C ARG A 549 2.09 -11.70 -1.88
N VAL A 550 2.98 -11.49 -0.91
CA VAL A 550 4.20 -12.31 -0.76
C VAL A 550 3.83 -13.74 -0.37
N LYS A 551 2.78 -13.91 0.45
CA LYS A 551 2.33 -15.22 0.91
C LYS A 551 1.76 -16.09 -0.22
N GLU A 552 1.06 -15.48 -1.19
CA GLU A 552 0.53 -16.19 -2.38
C GLU A 552 1.61 -16.92 -3.20
N LEU A 553 2.90 -16.62 -2.99
CA LEU A 553 4.04 -17.28 -3.62
C LEU A 553 4.39 -18.66 -3.06
N GLY A 554 3.90 -19.01 -1.87
CA GLY A 554 4.23 -20.28 -1.24
C GLY A 554 3.75 -21.48 -2.08
N PRO A 555 4.41 -22.64 -2.03
CA PRO A 555 4.08 -23.83 -2.84
C PRO A 555 2.67 -24.43 -2.61
N GLY A 556 1.84 -23.82 -1.75
CA GLY A 556 0.43 -24.15 -1.52
C GLY A 556 -0.58 -23.09 -1.96
N GLY A 557 -0.15 -21.96 -2.55
CA GLY A 557 -1.04 -20.95 -3.09
C GLY A 557 -1.77 -21.48 -4.32
N LYS A 558 -3.05 -21.84 -4.19
CA LYS A 558 -3.91 -22.11 -5.34
C LYS A 558 -4.09 -20.80 -6.11
N VAL A 559 -3.25 -20.58 -7.11
CA VAL A 559 -3.48 -19.53 -8.11
C VAL A 559 -4.61 -20.02 -9.01
N GLU A 560 -5.86 -19.83 -8.60
CA GLU A 560 -7.01 -19.92 -9.49
C GLU A 560 -7.03 -18.67 -10.38
N GLY A 561 -6.13 -18.65 -11.36
CA GLY A 561 -6.10 -17.64 -12.41
C GLY A 561 -5.74 -18.33 -13.71
N LYS A 562 -6.68 -18.36 -14.66
CA LYS A 562 -6.38 -18.79 -16.04
C LYS A 562 -5.16 -18.01 -16.54
N PRO A 563 -4.18 -18.66 -17.19
CA PRO A 563 -3.10 -17.94 -17.84
C PRO A 563 -3.72 -16.99 -18.86
N ALA A 564 -3.55 -15.68 -18.68
CA ALA A 564 -3.88 -14.73 -19.72
C ALA A 564 -2.93 -15.02 -20.89
N GLU A 565 -3.49 -15.48 -22.01
CA GLU A 565 -2.78 -15.52 -23.29
C GLU A 565 -2.39 -14.08 -23.63
N VAL A 566 -1.12 -13.75 -23.48
CA VAL A 566 -0.57 -12.50 -23.99
C VAL A 566 -0.41 -12.70 -25.49
N SER A 567 -1.25 -12.04 -26.28
CA SER A 567 -1.12 -11.95 -27.73
C SER A 567 0.22 -11.33 -28.11
N PRO A 568 0.99 -11.93 -29.05
CA PRO A 568 2.30 -11.43 -29.45
C PRO A 568 2.13 -10.27 -30.44
N SER A 569 1.80 -9.09 -29.93
CA SER A 569 1.66 -7.89 -30.75
C SER A 569 2.07 -6.65 -29.97
N ASP A 570 3.34 -6.60 -29.58
CA ASP A 570 4.07 -5.37 -29.21
C ASP A 570 5.57 -5.56 -29.49
N ASN A 571 5.92 -5.83 -30.76
CA ASN A 571 7.29 -5.67 -31.25
C ASN A 571 7.49 -4.20 -31.64
N LEU A 572 7.80 -3.35 -30.66
CA LEU A 572 8.43 -2.04 -30.92
C LEU A 572 9.93 -2.25 -31.16
N PRO A 573 10.59 -1.42 -32.00
CA PRO A 573 11.95 -1.70 -32.47
C PRO A 573 12.94 -1.65 -31.31
N LEU A 574 13.70 -2.74 -31.16
CA LEU A 574 14.81 -2.90 -30.25
C LEU A 574 15.96 -1.94 -30.62
N GLY A 575 15.85 -0.68 -30.19
CA GLY A 575 16.95 0.28 -30.19
C GLY A 575 17.65 0.27 -28.84
N THR A 576 18.88 -0.26 -28.79
CA THR A 576 19.96 -0.01 -27.81
C THR A 576 19.57 0.55 -26.43
N MET A 577 18.66 -0.11 -25.70
CA MET A 577 18.40 0.20 -24.29
C MET A 577 19.27 -0.69 -23.41
N SER A 578 19.90 -0.08 -22.39
CA SER A 578 20.65 -0.84 -21.40
C SER A 578 19.72 -1.82 -20.66
N PRO A 579 20.21 -3.00 -20.22
CA PRO A 579 19.37 -3.99 -19.54
C PRO A 579 18.68 -3.47 -18.27
N GLN A 580 19.25 -2.45 -17.62
CA GLN A 580 18.64 -1.79 -16.45
C GLN A 580 17.41 -0.96 -16.84
N ASN A 581 17.43 -0.31 -18.01
CA ASN A 581 16.28 0.44 -18.53
C ASN A 581 15.13 -0.47 -18.95
N SER A 582 15.41 -1.71 -19.36
CA SER A 582 14.40 -2.72 -19.68
C SER A 582 13.62 -3.18 -18.44
N ASP A 583 14.33 -3.53 -17.36
CA ASP A 583 13.69 -3.91 -16.08
C ASP A 583 12.90 -2.74 -15.49
N LEU A 584 13.45 -1.52 -15.54
CA LEU A 584 12.76 -0.32 -15.09
C LEU A 584 11.50 -0.03 -15.93
N HIS A 585 11.52 -0.32 -17.24
CA HIS A 585 10.35 -0.18 -18.11
C HIS A 585 9.27 -1.21 -17.77
N MET A 586 9.63 -2.46 -17.45
CA MET A 586 8.66 -3.47 -17.00
C MET A 586 7.96 -3.09 -15.69
N LEU A 587 8.68 -2.43 -14.76
CA LEU A 587 8.07 -1.87 -13.56
C LEU A 587 7.03 -0.78 -13.87
N LYS A 588 7.19 -0.05 -14.99
CA LYS A 588 6.26 1.00 -15.44
C LYS A 588 4.98 0.42 -16.02
N THR A 589 5.10 -0.57 -16.90
CA THR A 589 3.93 -1.18 -17.58
C THR A 589 3.04 -1.96 -16.62
N SER A 590 3.63 -2.57 -15.58
CA SER A 590 2.88 -3.40 -14.63
C SER A 590 2.07 -2.62 -13.58
N ASN A 591 2.33 -1.32 -13.40
CA ASN A 591 1.80 -0.50 -12.30
C ASN A 591 0.97 0.70 -12.75
N GLN A 592 0.41 0.69 -13.97
CA GLN A 592 -0.41 1.80 -14.50
C GLN A 592 -1.65 2.14 -13.63
N GLU A 593 -2.10 1.22 -12.77
CA GLU A 593 -3.27 1.42 -11.89
C GLU A 593 -2.94 1.98 -10.49
N GLU A 594 -1.70 1.89 -9.99
CA GLU A 594 -1.35 2.26 -8.59
C GLU A 594 -0.46 3.51 -8.45
N VAL A 595 0.16 4.00 -9.53
CA VAL A 595 1.14 5.11 -9.47
C VAL A 595 0.64 6.28 -10.30
N SER A 596 0.34 7.41 -9.65
CA SER A 596 -0.03 8.65 -10.35
C SER A 596 1.07 9.05 -11.35
N GLU A 597 0.66 9.40 -12.57
CA GLU A 597 1.53 9.79 -13.69
C GLU A 597 2.52 10.91 -13.30
N GLU A 598 2.11 11.79 -12.38
CA GLU A 598 2.91 12.88 -11.82
C GLU A 598 4.06 12.38 -10.93
N LEU A 599 3.82 11.35 -10.10
CA LEU A 599 4.86 10.70 -9.28
C LEU A 599 5.87 9.96 -10.16
N LEU A 600 5.39 9.37 -11.26
CA LEU A 600 6.22 8.64 -12.22
C LEU A 600 7.20 9.56 -12.97
N SER A 601 6.71 10.71 -13.45
CA SER A 601 7.53 11.77 -14.05
C SER A 601 8.57 12.30 -13.07
N PHE A 602 8.15 12.52 -11.82
CA PHE A 602 9.05 12.95 -10.75
C PHE A 602 10.20 11.94 -10.51
N HIS A 603 9.90 10.64 -10.35
CA HIS A 603 10.93 9.61 -10.16
C HIS A 603 11.91 9.50 -11.36
N GLN A 604 11.44 9.68 -12.59
CA GLN A 604 12.32 9.66 -13.76
C GLN A 604 13.29 10.84 -13.77
N ALA A 605 12.81 12.04 -13.44
CA ALA A 605 13.67 13.22 -13.30
C ALA A 605 14.72 13.03 -12.19
N MET A 606 14.33 12.44 -11.05
CA MET A 606 15.28 12.14 -9.96
C MET A 606 16.36 11.12 -10.37
N ASN A 607 15.98 10.03 -11.06
CA ASN A 607 16.95 9.03 -11.55
C ASN A 607 17.97 9.65 -12.51
N LYS A 608 17.49 10.43 -13.49
CA LYS A 608 18.37 11.12 -14.46
C LYS A 608 19.36 12.05 -13.76
N MET A 609 18.92 12.76 -12.72
CA MET A 609 19.82 13.60 -11.92
C MET A 609 20.90 12.80 -11.20
N GLN A 610 20.59 11.64 -10.64
CA GLN A 610 21.59 10.79 -9.97
C GLN A 610 22.61 10.24 -10.97
N GLU A 611 22.16 9.83 -12.16
CA GLU A 611 23.06 9.37 -13.22
C GLU A 611 24.04 10.48 -13.64
N MET A 612 23.53 11.70 -13.86
CA MET A 612 24.38 12.86 -14.14
C MET A 612 25.34 13.19 -12.99
N GLU A 613 24.90 13.06 -11.74
CA GLU A 613 25.77 13.24 -10.56
C GLU A 613 26.91 12.22 -10.55
N GLU A 614 26.61 10.94 -10.77
CA GLU A 614 27.62 9.88 -10.80
C GLU A 614 28.61 10.07 -11.96
N GLU A 615 28.12 10.45 -13.15
CA GLU A 615 28.96 10.75 -14.30
C GLU A 615 29.92 11.90 -14.01
N VAL A 616 29.42 13.02 -13.47
CA VAL A 616 30.26 14.17 -13.10
C VAL A 616 31.29 13.79 -12.03
N ILE A 617 30.91 13.00 -11.02
CA ILE A 617 31.85 12.57 -9.97
C ILE A 617 32.92 11.64 -10.53
N GLU A 618 32.56 10.69 -11.40
CA GLU A 618 33.51 9.74 -11.98
C GLU A 618 34.49 10.46 -12.93
N ASP A 619 33.99 11.38 -13.75
CA ASP A 619 34.84 12.22 -14.59
C ASP A 619 35.76 13.11 -13.77
N HIS A 620 35.29 13.66 -12.63
CA HIS A 620 36.13 14.43 -11.73
C HIS A 620 37.25 13.58 -11.12
N LYS A 621 36.97 12.33 -10.73
CA LYS A 621 38.00 11.40 -10.23
C LYS A 621 39.01 11.06 -11.32
N SER A 622 38.54 10.74 -12.52
CA SER A 622 39.39 10.48 -13.68
C SER A 622 40.29 11.68 -13.98
N LEU A 623 39.73 12.90 -13.96
CA LEU A 623 40.49 14.13 -14.12
C LEU A 623 41.53 14.33 -13.01
N ALA A 624 41.20 14.00 -11.75
CA ALA A 624 42.14 14.08 -10.63
C ALA A 624 43.31 13.09 -10.80
N GLU A 625 43.05 11.86 -11.22
CA GLU A 625 44.08 10.87 -11.53
C GLU A 625 44.96 11.31 -12.72
N GLN A 626 44.35 11.88 -13.77
CA GLN A 626 45.09 12.42 -14.91
C GLN A 626 45.92 13.65 -14.53
N ASN A 627 45.43 14.53 -13.66
CA ASN A 627 46.20 15.65 -13.11
C ASN A 627 47.48 15.17 -12.41
N GLN A 628 47.44 14.05 -11.71
CA GLN A 628 48.63 13.48 -11.07
C GLN A 628 49.67 12.99 -12.09
N LYS A 629 49.21 12.39 -13.20
CA LYS A 629 50.07 11.97 -14.32
C LYS A 629 50.67 13.18 -15.04
N TRP A 630 49.85 14.18 -15.33
CA TRP A 630 50.27 15.45 -15.91
C TRP A 630 51.31 16.17 -15.06
N SER A 631 51.14 16.18 -13.73
CA SER A 631 52.16 16.74 -12.82
C SER A 631 53.50 16.01 -12.91
N SER A 632 53.48 14.69 -13.11
CA SER A 632 54.71 13.90 -13.31
C SER A 632 55.36 14.19 -14.66
N GLU A 633 54.55 14.34 -15.71
CA GLU A 633 55.02 14.72 -17.05
C GLU A 633 55.60 16.13 -17.07
N ASP A 634 54.98 17.09 -16.38
CA ASP A 634 55.50 18.46 -16.26
C ASP A 634 56.87 18.46 -15.56
N LYS A 635 57.03 17.68 -14.50
CA LYS A 635 58.34 17.51 -13.84
C LYS A 635 59.38 16.90 -14.78
N ARG A 636 58.99 15.93 -15.62
CA ARG A 636 59.87 15.33 -16.62
C ARG A 636 60.30 16.35 -17.67
N LEU A 637 59.35 17.11 -18.21
CA LEU A 637 59.59 18.16 -19.19
C LEU A 637 60.49 19.27 -18.64
N LEU A 638 60.23 19.72 -17.41
CA LEU A 638 61.07 20.72 -16.74
C LEU A 638 62.49 20.21 -16.51
N LYS A 639 62.67 18.93 -16.17
CA LYS A 639 64.00 18.34 -15.99
C LYS A 639 64.85 18.34 -17.27
N ILE A 640 64.23 18.23 -18.44
CA ILE A 640 64.95 18.30 -19.73
C ILE A 640 65.65 19.66 -19.91
N THR A 641 65.05 20.73 -19.37
CA THR A 641 65.61 22.10 -19.44
C THR A 641 66.86 22.30 -18.57
N GLU A 642 67.21 21.34 -17.70
CA GLU A 642 68.43 21.37 -16.89
C GLU A 642 69.69 20.99 -17.69
N SER A 643 69.53 20.47 -18.91
CA SER A 643 70.65 20.15 -19.81
C SER A 643 70.99 21.33 -20.73
N VAL A 644 72.28 21.55 -21.00
CA VAL A 644 72.76 22.76 -21.72
C VAL A 644 72.34 22.74 -23.20
N ASP A 645 72.24 21.56 -23.81
CA ASP A 645 71.96 21.37 -25.25
C ASP A 645 70.56 20.77 -25.50
N TYR A 646 69.57 21.10 -24.67
CA TYR A 646 68.23 20.52 -24.80
C TYR A 646 67.49 21.04 -26.05
N ASP A 647 66.73 20.16 -26.69
CA ASP A 647 65.94 20.51 -27.87
C ASP A 647 64.71 21.34 -27.47
N THR A 648 64.80 22.65 -27.70
CA THR A 648 63.75 23.63 -27.39
C THR A 648 62.48 23.41 -28.21
N GLU A 649 62.60 22.93 -29.45
CA GLU A 649 61.45 22.70 -30.34
C GLU A 649 60.70 21.43 -29.92
N ALA A 650 61.42 20.37 -29.59
CA ALA A 650 60.83 19.16 -29.01
C ALA A 650 60.16 19.44 -27.66
N TYR A 651 60.76 20.26 -26.79
CA TYR A 651 60.15 20.68 -25.53
C TYR A 651 58.83 21.44 -25.76
N ALA A 652 58.85 22.47 -26.63
CA ALA A 652 57.67 23.28 -26.93
C ALA A 652 56.53 22.43 -27.52
N LYS A 653 56.86 21.52 -28.44
CA LYS A 653 55.88 20.60 -29.05
C LYS A 653 55.26 19.64 -28.04
N GLN A 654 56.06 19.08 -27.12
CA GLN A 654 55.54 18.19 -26.08
C GLN A 654 54.67 18.94 -25.07
N LEU A 655 55.05 20.17 -24.70
CA LEU A 655 54.27 21.03 -23.82
C LEU A 655 52.94 21.42 -24.47
N ASP A 656 52.93 21.81 -25.75
CA ASP A 656 51.72 22.17 -26.49
C ASP A 656 50.73 21.00 -26.57
N VAL A 657 51.20 19.80 -26.93
CA VAL A 657 50.36 18.59 -26.95
C VAL A 657 49.78 18.27 -25.56
N SER A 658 50.55 18.48 -24.49
CA SER A 658 50.08 18.31 -23.11
C SER A 658 48.98 19.32 -22.76
N LEU A 659 49.18 20.60 -23.11
CA LEU A 659 48.23 21.68 -22.84
C LEU A 659 46.92 21.51 -23.62
N VAL A 660 46.98 21.15 -24.90
CA VAL A 660 45.79 20.91 -25.73
C VAL A 660 44.91 19.80 -25.12
N LYS A 661 45.53 18.68 -24.70
CA LYS A 661 44.81 17.57 -24.04
C LYS A 661 44.14 18.02 -22.73
N ARG A 662 44.82 18.83 -21.93
CA ARG A 662 44.27 19.39 -20.68
C ARG A 662 43.07 20.28 -20.94
N ILE A 663 43.18 21.20 -21.90
CA ILE A 663 42.10 22.12 -22.28
C ILE A 663 40.87 21.33 -22.72
N GLN A 664 41.04 20.32 -23.57
CA GLN A 664 39.93 19.50 -24.06
C GLN A 664 39.20 18.79 -22.91
N MET A 665 39.94 18.16 -21.99
CA MET A 665 39.35 17.43 -20.86
C MET A 665 38.67 18.36 -19.86
N LEU A 666 39.28 19.52 -19.54
CA LEU A 666 38.70 20.53 -18.65
C LEU A 666 37.44 21.17 -19.25
N THR A 667 37.42 21.41 -20.57
CA THR A 667 36.25 21.98 -21.25
C THR A 667 35.07 21.02 -21.22
N SER A 668 35.31 19.74 -21.54
CA SER A 668 34.28 18.70 -21.43
C SER A 668 33.72 18.58 -20.01
N MET A 669 34.59 18.57 -18.99
CA MET A 669 34.17 18.53 -17.59
C MET A 669 33.33 19.77 -17.21
N ARG A 670 33.73 20.97 -17.65
CA ARG A 670 32.99 22.21 -17.40
C ARG A 670 31.59 22.18 -18.00
N GLU A 671 31.42 21.65 -19.21
CA GLU A 671 30.12 21.52 -19.88
C GLU A 671 29.19 20.57 -19.11
N LYS A 672 29.71 19.42 -18.67
CA LYS A 672 28.95 18.46 -17.84
C LYS A 672 28.53 19.06 -16.51
N VAL A 673 29.42 19.77 -15.82
CA VAL A 673 29.11 20.49 -14.57
C VAL A 673 28.06 21.59 -14.79
N ALA A 674 28.14 22.34 -15.89
CA ALA A 674 27.16 23.38 -16.20
C ALA A 674 25.76 22.79 -16.45
N THR A 675 25.70 21.68 -17.19
CA THR A 675 24.46 20.95 -17.45
C THR A 675 23.85 20.42 -16.15
N PHE A 676 24.66 19.79 -15.30
CA PHE A 676 24.21 19.29 -14.00
C PHE A 676 23.70 20.42 -13.08
N ARG A 677 24.36 21.58 -13.07
CA ARG A 677 23.90 22.76 -12.31
C ARG A 677 22.56 23.30 -12.79
N ARG A 678 22.31 23.31 -14.11
CA ARG A 678 21.03 23.78 -14.67
C ARG A 678 19.87 22.88 -14.22
N GLU A 679 20.04 21.56 -14.35
CA GLU A 679 19.02 20.57 -13.96
C GLU A 679 18.75 20.61 -12.44
N LEU A 680 19.78 20.85 -11.62
CA LEU A 680 19.62 21.09 -10.17
C LEU A 680 18.73 22.29 -9.85
N GLN A 681 18.88 23.39 -10.59
CA GLN A 681 18.06 24.60 -10.39
C GLN A 681 16.62 24.38 -10.85
N GLU A 682 16.42 23.71 -11.99
CA GLU A 682 15.09 23.39 -12.50
C GLU A 682 14.30 22.54 -11.50
N GLU A 683 14.91 21.51 -10.90
CA GLU A 683 14.26 20.70 -9.87
C GLU A 683 13.86 21.52 -8.64
N GLU A 684 14.75 22.41 -8.17
CA GLU A 684 14.47 23.22 -7.00
C GLU A 684 13.26 24.16 -7.25
N THR A 685 13.15 24.71 -8.45
CA THR A 685 12.00 25.54 -8.84
C THR A 685 10.70 24.73 -8.93
N LEU A 686 10.74 23.53 -9.51
CA LEU A 686 9.58 22.61 -9.55
C LEU A 686 9.12 22.24 -8.13
N SER A 687 10.06 21.95 -7.22
CA SER A 687 9.74 21.65 -5.83
C SER A 687 9.04 22.80 -5.11
N ARG A 688 9.48 24.05 -5.34
CA ARG A 688 8.84 25.24 -4.75
C ARG A 688 7.42 25.45 -5.29
N ASN A 689 7.19 25.18 -6.57
CA ASN A 689 5.87 25.29 -7.19
C ASN A 689 4.87 24.24 -6.67
N ILE A 690 5.33 23.02 -6.36
CA ILE A 690 4.50 21.99 -5.70
C ILE A 690 4.10 22.43 -4.28
N LYS A 691 5.00 23.08 -3.53
CA LYS A 691 4.69 23.61 -2.19
C LYS A 691 3.60 24.69 -2.22
N ALA A 692 3.52 25.49 -3.29
CA ALA A 692 2.53 26.56 -3.43
C ALA A 692 1.11 26.08 -3.76
N ARG A 693 0.93 24.83 -4.22
CA ARG A 693 -0.37 24.27 -4.61
C ARG A 693 -1.14 23.55 -3.49
N LYS A 694 -0.56 23.40 -2.29
CA LYS A 694 -1.29 22.82 -1.14
C LYS A 694 -2.21 23.88 -0.53
N PRO A 695 -3.54 23.66 -0.44
CA PRO A 695 -4.40 24.54 0.34
C PRO A 695 -3.97 24.51 1.82
N PRO A 696 -4.12 25.62 2.56
CA PRO A 696 -3.89 25.61 4.00
C PRO A 696 -4.83 24.60 4.65
N ARG A 697 -4.28 23.76 5.53
CA ARG A 697 -5.02 22.77 6.32
C ARG A 697 -6.01 23.43 7.27
#